data_AF-A0A954KPW2-F1
#
_entry.id   AF-A0A954KPW2-F1
#
_cell.length_a   1.000
_cell.length_b   1.000
_cell.length_c   1.000
_cell.angle_alpha   90.00
_cell.angle_beta   90.00
_cell.angle_gamma   90.00
#
_symmetry.space_group_name_H-M   'P 1'
#
loop_
_entity.id
_entity.type
_entity.pdbx_description
1 polymer ?
#
loop_
_entity_poly.entity_id
_entity_poly.type
_entity_poly.pdbx_seq_one_letter_code
_entity_poly.pdbx_strand_id
1 'polypeptide(L)'
;MSDRRIAMLRILQSSYPNSCVTQALFNEMAAVYSQSRIGFNCSVADDINMRQFEIPAHGIPLVTNRVEDNGMEELFTDGQHLLTFGNEDELLSAIDRLLSDVALRQRITQSGYDHVLAHHTYQHRMQVLYETCTQHKRQFQSATISKHVDDPQRSFAFEVTQKSDSYFEFARPDVQTLIPDTVRHILDIGCGAGALGASLKQVRSVSVTGIEANANAAARARLRLDYVLCQPIDDVDPGTFDPGTFDCIVLADILEHLRDPIQTLRKCRQWLATDGCVIVSVPNSRHHSVVTGLIHGNWTYERAGLLDEDHVRCFTLREIQKLLYRSGFRVTHQMGIPGSGHREWKQSGQTDTVHFGGLHISGLDPAEAEDFFIYQHLLQATPDHRRSFGLTSIVIATWNQLACTRECVDSILIRTDEPFELIFVDNGSTDGTPTYLETIPHAKVIRNTENLGFAKAVNQGLAVAQGSNIVLLNNDCVVSTGWLYGLLESLYDNELNGLAGPVSNNVSGEQQISVPYQDLSGMDGFAWSLRGKRSLSITDRLVGFCLAFRRSLLDQIGTLDEQFRIGCFEDDDFCRRTIQAGYRAVIAQHVFVHHYGSVTFQGAGFDLGEILEENQKRYAAKWNPNRPTADNSVPPAPRLHEPKTVSQRYTSVNVEDGVLLQRRHIRLSLCMIVRDNEDTIEACLDSIYPWVDEIIVVDTGSRDRTPDICRRFGARMFEFPWIDDFSAARNESLRYARGEWIFWMDSDDIIEQDQGRRLRQLAYSPHTDDCFGYVMQVQCRSSTSGQMTVFDHVKVFRNLPELRFEHRIHEQILPAIRRLGGN
;
A
#
# COMPACT_ATOMS: atom_id res chain seq x y z
N MET A 1 -30.17 -8.58 -11.58
CA MET A 1 -31.59 -8.16 -11.68
C MET A 1 -32.45 -9.40 -11.64
N SER A 2 -33.50 -9.45 -10.81
CA SER A 2 -34.38 -10.63 -10.72
C SER A 2 -35.12 -10.87 -12.04
N ASP A 3 -35.32 -12.14 -12.42
CA ASP A 3 -36.00 -12.54 -13.67
C ASP A 3 -37.38 -11.89 -13.81
N ARG A 4 -38.08 -11.69 -12.69
CA ARG A 4 -39.37 -10.99 -12.61
C ARG A 4 -39.30 -9.53 -13.06
N ARG A 5 -38.29 -8.77 -12.62
CA ARG A 5 -38.15 -7.34 -12.99
C ARG A 5 -37.79 -7.17 -14.47
N ILE A 6 -36.98 -8.07 -15.01
CA ILE A 6 -36.61 -8.06 -16.44
C ILE A 6 -37.84 -8.34 -17.30
N ALA A 7 -38.68 -9.31 -16.93
CA ALA A 7 -39.93 -9.60 -17.63
C ALA A 7 -40.86 -8.37 -17.67
N MET A 8 -41.04 -7.70 -16.53
CA MET A 8 -41.90 -6.51 -16.44
C MET A 8 -41.41 -5.33 -17.27
N LEU A 9 -40.10 -5.06 -17.27
CA LEU A 9 -39.52 -4.00 -18.10
C LEU A 9 -39.70 -4.28 -19.60
N ARG A 10 -39.59 -5.54 -20.02
CA ARG A 10 -39.84 -5.93 -21.42
C ARG A 10 -41.30 -5.71 -21.81
N ILE A 11 -42.24 -6.05 -20.93
CA ILE A 11 -43.68 -5.83 -21.16
C ILE A 11 -44.00 -4.34 -21.27
N LEU A 12 -43.43 -3.50 -20.40
CA LEU A 12 -43.60 -2.05 -20.48
C LEU A 12 -43.01 -1.46 -21.78
N GLN A 13 -41.85 -1.93 -22.21
CA GLN A 13 -41.25 -1.52 -23.49
C GLN A 13 -42.07 -1.94 -24.70
N SER A 14 -42.70 -3.13 -24.67
CA SER A 14 -43.56 -3.58 -25.77
C SER A 14 -44.90 -2.85 -25.81
N SER A 15 -45.52 -2.60 -24.65
CA SER A 15 -46.86 -2.00 -24.55
C SER A 15 -46.81 -0.47 -24.68
N TYR A 16 -45.70 0.15 -24.27
CA TYR A 16 -45.49 1.60 -24.34
C TYR A 16 -44.15 1.90 -25.03
N PRO A 17 -44.12 2.01 -26.37
CA PRO A 17 -42.89 2.23 -27.14
C PRO A 17 -42.15 3.54 -26.80
N ASN A 18 -42.85 4.49 -26.17
CA ASN A 18 -42.28 5.76 -25.69
C ASN A 18 -41.76 5.68 -24.24
N SER A 19 -41.56 4.48 -23.69
CA SER A 19 -40.96 4.27 -22.37
C SER A 19 -39.44 4.39 -22.42
N CYS A 20 -38.85 4.99 -21.38
CA CYS A 20 -37.40 5.10 -21.23
C CYS A 20 -36.92 4.09 -20.18
N VAL A 21 -36.11 3.11 -20.60
CA VAL A 21 -35.46 2.15 -19.70
C VAL A 21 -33.96 2.23 -19.96
N THR A 22 -33.28 3.04 -19.15
CA THR A 22 -31.84 3.25 -19.22
C THR A 22 -31.24 3.27 -17.82
N GLN A 23 -29.95 3.00 -17.73
CA GLN A 23 -29.15 3.38 -16.56
C GLN A 23 -28.73 4.85 -16.75
N ALA A 24 -28.79 5.63 -15.67
CA ALA A 24 -28.47 7.06 -15.69
C ALA A 24 -27.88 7.47 -14.33
N LEU A 25 -26.96 8.43 -14.33
CA LEU A 25 -26.41 9.02 -13.09
C LEU A 25 -27.46 9.93 -12.43
N PHE A 26 -27.37 10.15 -11.11
CA PHE A 26 -28.41 10.88 -10.34
C PHE A 26 -28.86 12.21 -10.97
N ASN A 27 -27.92 12.98 -11.53
CA ASN A 27 -28.16 14.27 -12.17
C ASN A 27 -29.00 14.12 -13.45
N GLU A 28 -28.76 13.04 -14.20
CA GLU A 28 -29.46 12.70 -15.44
C GLU A 28 -30.83 12.08 -15.13
N MET A 29 -30.95 11.35 -14.02
CA MET A 29 -32.21 10.78 -13.56
C MET A 29 -33.25 11.86 -13.24
N ALA A 30 -32.85 12.95 -12.60
CA ALA A 30 -33.74 14.07 -12.34
C ALA A 30 -34.31 14.64 -13.65
N ALA A 31 -33.48 14.79 -14.69
CA ALA A 31 -33.92 15.25 -16.00
C ALA A 31 -34.88 14.25 -16.68
N VAL A 32 -34.58 12.96 -16.61
CA VAL A 32 -35.45 11.89 -17.15
C VAL A 32 -36.79 11.86 -16.43
N TYR A 33 -36.78 11.94 -15.10
CA TYR A 33 -38.00 12.00 -14.30
C TYR A 33 -38.82 13.25 -14.65
N SER A 34 -38.25 14.45 -14.59
CA SER A 34 -39.00 15.69 -14.90
C SER A 34 -39.61 15.72 -16.31
N GLN A 35 -39.12 14.90 -17.25
CA GLN A 35 -39.67 14.77 -18.61
C GLN A 35 -40.65 13.58 -18.76
N SER A 36 -40.76 12.72 -17.75
CA SER A 36 -41.60 11.53 -17.75
C SER A 36 -43.03 11.84 -17.32
N ARG A 37 -44.00 11.12 -17.88
CA ARG A 37 -45.42 11.26 -17.51
C ARG A 37 -45.84 10.36 -16.33
N ILE A 38 -45.15 9.24 -16.17
CA ILE A 38 -45.40 8.21 -15.16
C ILE A 38 -44.04 7.60 -14.82
N GLY A 39 -43.76 7.41 -13.53
CA GLY A 39 -42.59 6.66 -13.07
C GLY A 39 -43.00 5.25 -12.66
N PHE A 40 -42.15 4.27 -12.97
CA PHE A 40 -42.35 2.88 -12.61
C PHE A 40 -41.29 2.43 -11.61
N ASN A 41 -41.71 1.72 -10.57
CA ASN A 41 -40.83 1.05 -9.62
C ASN A 41 -41.24 -0.42 -9.43
N CYS A 42 -40.26 -1.27 -9.22
CA CYS A 42 -40.46 -2.63 -8.74
C CYS A 42 -39.39 -2.90 -7.67
N SER A 43 -39.84 -3.13 -6.44
CA SER A 43 -39.00 -3.40 -5.26
C SER A 43 -38.09 -4.60 -5.50
N VAL A 44 -36.89 -4.53 -4.93
CA VAL A 44 -35.90 -5.60 -4.96
C VAL A 44 -35.89 -6.24 -3.57
N ALA A 45 -35.94 -7.56 -3.51
CA ALA A 45 -36.03 -8.32 -2.25
C ALA A 45 -37.22 -7.91 -1.36
N ASP A 46 -38.32 -7.44 -1.97
CA ASP A 46 -39.54 -7.01 -1.27
C ASP A 46 -39.32 -5.83 -0.28
N ASP A 47 -38.22 -5.09 -0.43
CA ASP A 47 -37.91 -3.94 0.42
C ASP A 47 -38.33 -2.58 -0.21
N ILE A 48 -38.51 -1.56 0.61
CA ILE A 48 -38.79 -0.20 0.21
C ILE A 48 -37.50 0.47 -0.29
N ASN A 49 -37.42 0.73 -1.59
CA ASN A 49 -36.29 1.43 -2.18
C ASN A 49 -36.56 2.93 -2.36
N MET A 50 -35.49 3.71 -2.54
CA MET A 50 -35.56 5.17 -2.62
C MET A 50 -36.41 5.71 -3.80
N ARG A 51 -36.64 4.91 -4.86
CA ARG A 51 -37.43 5.35 -6.03
C ARG A 51 -38.88 5.67 -5.66
N GLN A 52 -39.39 5.06 -4.59
CA GLN A 52 -40.73 5.33 -4.10
C GLN A 52 -40.90 6.77 -3.57
N PHE A 53 -39.80 7.41 -3.15
CA PHE A 53 -39.79 8.81 -2.69
C PHE A 53 -39.29 9.75 -3.78
N GLU A 54 -38.25 9.36 -4.51
CA GLU A 54 -37.61 10.21 -5.51
C GLU A 54 -38.55 10.52 -6.68
N ILE A 55 -39.29 9.53 -7.19
CA ILE A 55 -40.18 9.74 -8.35
C ILE A 55 -41.29 10.75 -8.03
N PRO A 56 -42.07 10.61 -6.94
CA PRO A 56 -43.06 11.61 -6.57
C PRO A 56 -42.45 12.99 -6.25
N ALA A 57 -41.24 13.04 -5.68
CA ALA A 57 -40.54 14.32 -5.40
C ALA A 57 -40.19 15.12 -6.66
N HIS A 58 -40.20 14.51 -7.85
CA HIS A 58 -40.02 15.21 -9.13
C HIS A 58 -41.36 15.61 -9.79
N GLY A 59 -42.49 15.42 -9.08
CA GLY A 59 -43.81 15.82 -9.56
C GLY A 59 -44.37 14.86 -10.62
N ILE A 60 -44.13 13.56 -10.47
CA ILE A 60 -44.57 12.52 -11.41
C ILE A 60 -45.32 11.45 -10.63
N PRO A 61 -46.44 10.92 -11.17
CA PRO A 61 -47.16 9.86 -10.49
C PRO A 61 -46.37 8.56 -10.56
N LEU A 62 -46.29 7.86 -9.43
CA LEU A 62 -45.58 6.60 -9.28
C LEU A 62 -46.53 5.41 -9.38
N VAL A 63 -46.11 4.39 -10.12
CA VAL A 63 -46.71 3.04 -10.12
C VAL A 63 -45.68 2.06 -9.55
N THR A 64 -45.99 1.38 -8.45
CA THR A 64 -45.07 0.45 -7.75
C THR A 64 -45.73 -0.89 -7.43
N ASN A 65 -44.96 -1.97 -7.32
CA ASN A 65 -45.53 -3.26 -6.93
C ASN A 65 -46.05 -3.20 -5.48
N ARG A 66 -47.14 -3.92 -5.22
CA ARG A 66 -47.63 -4.15 -3.86
C ARG A 66 -46.73 -5.16 -3.17
N VAL A 67 -46.32 -4.84 -1.95
CA VAL A 67 -45.58 -5.73 -1.08
C VAL A 67 -46.25 -5.69 0.28
N GLU A 68 -46.57 -6.86 0.82
CA GLU A 68 -47.19 -7.01 2.14
C GLU A 68 -46.11 -6.88 3.22
N ASP A 69 -46.48 -6.33 4.39
CA ASP A 69 -45.64 -6.26 5.60
C ASP A 69 -44.28 -5.55 5.50
N ASN A 70 -44.06 -4.71 4.48
CA ASN A 70 -42.80 -3.94 4.35
C ASN A 70 -42.88 -2.47 4.82
N GLY A 71 -44.01 -2.07 5.42
CA GLY A 71 -44.24 -0.70 5.92
C GLY A 71 -44.71 0.30 4.86
N MET A 72 -44.95 -0.09 3.60
CA MET A 72 -45.34 0.84 2.54
C MET A 72 -46.73 1.47 2.80
N GLU A 73 -47.65 0.71 3.39
CA GLU A 73 -49.00 1.17 3.76
C GLU A 73 -49.00 2.23 4.87
N GLU A 74 -47.92 2.29 5.66
CA GLU A 74 -47.72 3.33 6.68
C GLU A 74 -47.19 4.64 6.06
N LEU A 75 -46.50 4.56 4.92
CA LEU A 75 -45.84 5.70 4.28
C LEU A 75 -46.70 6.34 3.18
N PHE A 76 -47.47 5.52 2.45
CA PHE A 76 -48.26 5.95 1.29
C PHE A 76 -49.64 5.31 1.26
N THR A 77 -50.60 6.03 0.69
CA THR A 77 -51.97 5.55 0.50
C THR A 77 -52.20 5.25 -0.97
N ASP A 78 -52.47 3.99 -1.30
CA ASP A 78 -52.76 3.55 -2.68
C ASP A 78 -54.01 4.25 -3.23
N GLY A 79 -53.95 4.70 -4.48
CA GLY A 79 -55.02 5.48 -5.11
C GLY A 79 -55.06 6.95 -4.71
N GLN A 80 -54.17 7.40 -3.82
CA GLN A 80 -54.04 8.80 -3.40
C GLN A 80 -52.64 9.35 -3.64
N HIS A 81 -51.60 8.71 -3.10
CA HIS A 81 -50.20 9.18 -3.23
C HIS A 81 -49.45 8.54 -4.39
N LEU A 82 -49.81 7.29 -4.71
CA LEU A 82 -49.24 6.46 -5.77
C LEU A 82 -50.29 5.42 -6.19
N LEU A 83 -49.98 4.61 -7.22
CA LEU A 83 -50.77 3.42 -7.55
C LEU A 83 -49.95 2.15 -7.32
N THR A 84 -50.57 1.12 -6.74
CA THR A 84 -49.95 -0.20 -6.58
C THR A 84 -50.47 -1.25 -7.57
N PHE A 85 -49.67 -2.28 -7.85
CA PHE A 85 -50.08 -3.44 -8.64
C PHE A 85 -49.61 -4.76 -8.02
N GLY A 86 -50.43 -5.81 -8.09
CA GLY A 86 -50.05 -7.18 -7.68
C GLY A 86 -49.55 -8.06 -8.84
N ASN A 87 -49.98 -7.77 -10.06
CA ASN A 87 -49.68 -8.56 -11.26
C ASN A 87 -49.53 -7.66 -12.51
N GLU A 88 -49.20 -8.27 -13.65
CA GLU A 88 -48.91 -7.57 -14.92
C GLU A 88 -50.14 -6.86 -15.50
N ASP A 89 -51.33 -7.47 -15.40
CA ASP A 89 -52.58 -6.88 -15.89
C ASP A 89 -52.96 -5.62 -15.08
N GLU A 90 -52.79 -5.67 -13.76
CA GLU A 90 -52.98 -4.52 -12.87
C GLU A 90 -51.98 -3.40 -13.14
N LEU A 91 -50.72 -3.72 -13.44
CA LEU A 91 -49.71 -2.74 -13.83
C LEU A 91 -50.11 -1.99 -15.10
N LEU A 92 -50.47 -2.72 -16.16
CA LEU A 92 -50.88 -2.11 -17.44
C LEU A 92 -52.15 -1.28 -17.27
N SER A 93 -53.14 -1.80 -16.53
CA SER A 93 -54.38 -1.07 -16.22
C SER A 93 -54.12 0.21 -15.43
N ALA A 94 -53.22 0.19 -14.44
CA ALA A 94 -52.85 1.38 -13.67
C ALA A 94 -52.18 2.45 -14.55
N ILE A 95 -51.27 2.05 -15.45
CA ILE A 95 -50.60 2.96 -16.38
C ILE A 95 -51.60 3.53 -17.40
N ASP A 96 -52.43 2.70 -18.01
CA ASP A 96 -53.46 3.13 -18.97
C ASP A 96 -54.46 4.10 -18.34
N ARG A 97 -54.85 3.85 -17.09
CA ARG A 97 -55.73 4.75 -16.33
C ARG A 97 -55.05 6.09 -16.08
N LEU A 98 -53.77 6.10 -15.69
CA LEU A 98 -53.02 7.35 -15.52
C LEU A 98 -52.79 8.08 -16.84
N LEU A 99 -52.62 7.38 -17.97
CA LEU A 99 -52.45 8.01 -19.28
C LEU A 99 -53.75 8.63 -19.82
N SER A 100 -54.87 7.93 -19.64
CA SER A 100 -56.20 8.33 -20.16
C SER A 100 -56.93 9.36 -19.28
N ASP A 101 -56.83 9.27 -17.95
CA ASP A 101 -57.47 10.18 -17.01
C ASP A 101 -56.48 11.24 -16.50
N VAL A 102 -56.48 12.40 -17.17
CA VAL A 102 -55.63 13.54 -16.83
C VAL A 102 -55.91 14.07 -15.43
N ALA A 103 -57.18 14.07 -15.00
CA ALA A 103 -57.57 14.60 -13.69
C ALA A 103 -57.09 13.69 -12.57
N LEU A 104 -57.22 12.37 -12.73
CA LEU A 104 -56.62 11.40 -11.81
C LEU A 104 -55.11 11.57 -11.75
N ARG A 105 -54.43 11.64 -12.91
CA ARG A 105 -52.98 11.79 -12.98
C ARG A 105 -52.50 13.02 -12.20
N GLN A 106 -53.12 14.18 -12.41
CA GLN A 106 -52.80 15.41 -11.69
C GLN A 106 -53.03 15.29 -10.19
N ARG A 107 -54.12 14.65 -9.76
CA ARG A 107 -54.40 14.44 -8.32
C ARG A 107 -53.35 13.56 -7.67
N ILE A 108 -53.01 12.41 -8.26
CA ILE A 108 -51.98 11.49 -7.73
C ILE A 108 -50.62 12.19 -7.69
N THR A 109 -50.25 12.88 -8.77
CA THR A 109 -49.01 13.66 -8.85
C THR A 109 -48.91 14.70 -7.75
N GLN A 110 -49.91 15.55 -7.60
CA GLN A 110 -49.89 16.64 -6.63
C GLN A 110 -49.90 16.09 -5.21
N SER A 111 -50.78 15.13 -4.92
CA SER A 111 -50.88 14.53 -3.59
C SER A 111 -49.61 13.76 -3.22
N GLY A 112 -48.99 13.04 -4.14
CA GLY A 112 -47.73 12.33 -3.92
C GLY A 112 -46.55 13.27 -3.70
N TYR A 113 -46.44 14.32 -4.53
CA TYR A 113 -45.40 15.34 -4.41
C TYR A 113 -45.48 16.09 -3.08
N ASP A 114 -46.67 16.61 -2.74
CA ASP A 114 -46.89 17.34 -1.50
C ASP A 114 -46.63 16.45 -0.28
N HIS A 115 -47.08 15.19 -0.32
CA HIS A 115 -46.87 14.25 0.78
C HIS A 115 -45.39 13.92 0.99
N VAL A 116 -44.63 13.69 -0.08
CA VAL A 116 -43.19 13.40 0.02
C VAL A 116 -42.41 14.61 0.54
N LEU A 117 -42.69 15.81 0.04
CA LEU A 117 -42.00 17.01 0.51
C LEU A 117 -42.36 17.41 1.94
N ALA A 118 -43.59 17.14 2.37
CA ALA A 118 -44.05 17.48 3.71
C ALA A 118 -43.62 16.45 4.77
N HIS A 119 -43.38 15.18 4.42
CA HIS A 119 -43.19 14.12 5.43
C HIS A 119 -41.97 13.22 5.19
N HIS A 120 -41.49 13.09 3.95
CA HIS A 120 -40.52 12.05 3.58
C HIS A 120 -39.18 12.59 3.05
N THR A 121 -38.92 13.89 3.17
CA THR A 121 -37.60 14.45 2.86
C THR A 121 -36.55 13.99 3.87
N TYR A 122 -35.28 14.05 3.48
CA TYR A 122 -34.16 13.77 4.39
C TYR A 122 -34.22 14.60 5.69
N GLN A 123 -34.66 15.86 5.60
CA GLN A 123 -34.81 16.71 6.78
C GLN A 123 -35.89 16.18 7.73
N HIS A 124 -37.06 15.78 7.21
CA HIS A 124 -38.12 15.21 8.04
C HIS A 124 -37.73 13.86 8.64
N ARG A 125 -37.04 12.99 7.89
CA ARG A 125 -36.54 11.71 8.42
C ARG A 125 -35.47 11.90 9.49
N MET A 126 -34.57 12.87 9.32
CA MET A 126 -33.62 13.23 10.37
C MET A 126 -34.29 13.86 11.58
N GLN A 127 -35.34 14.65 11.36
CA GLN A 127 -36.10 15.24 12.45
C GLN A 127 -36.92 14.18 13.20
N VAL A 128 -37.51 13.19 12.52
CA VAL A 128 -38.15 12.04 13.16
C VAL A 128 -37.13 11.22 13.95
N LEU A 129 -35.95 10.92 13.39
CA LEU A 129 -34.88 10.25 14.15
C LEU A 129 -34.46 11.07 15.38
N TYR A 130 -34.30 12.40 15.22
CA TYR A 130 -33.98 13.30 16.32
C TYR A 130 -35.10 13.34 17.37
N GLU A 131 -36.36 13.40 16.96
CA GLU A 131 -37.56 13.43 17.81
C GLU A 131 -37.81 12.09 18.50
N THR A 132 -37.57 10.95 17.84
CA THR A 132 -37.62 9.61 18.42
C THR A 132 -36.47 9.42 19.43
N CYS A 133 -35.26 9.84 19.10
CA CYS A 133 -34.13 9.84 20.05
C CYS A 133 -34.38 10.77 21.25
N THR A 134 -35.04 11.91 21.05
CA THR A 134 -35.36 12.85 22.15
C THR A 134 -36.62 12.47 22.94
N GLN A 135 -37.61 11.80 22.33
CA GLN A 135 -38.76 11.21 23.02
C GLN A 135 -38.37 10.02 23.88
N HIS A 136 -37.46 9.16 23.41
CA HIS A 136 -36.86 8.12 24.24
C HIS A 136 -36.04 8.72 25.39
N LYS A 137 -35.44 9.90 25.19
CA LYS A 137 -34.82 10.69 26.28
C LYS A 137 -35.83 11.27 27.28
N ARG A 138 -37.02 11.70 26.81
CA ARG A 138 -38.08 12.29 27.66
C ARG A 138 -38.86 11.27 28.48
N GLN A 139 -39.07 10.04 27.99
CA GLN A 139 -39.62 8.95 28.82
C GLN A 139 -38.68 8.52 29.96
N PHE A 140 -37.36 8.72 29.80
CA PHE A 140 -36.38 8.51 30.86
C PHE A 140 -36.16 9.72 31.79
N GLN A 141 -36.74 10.89 31.49
CA GLN A 141 -36.53 12.14 32.25
C GLN A 141 -37.77 12.66 33.01
N SER A 142 -38.92 11.98 32.95
CA SER A 142 -40.09 12.35 33.76
C SER A 142 -40.03 11.86 35.22
N ALA A 143 -39.02 11.06 35.57
CA ALA A 143 -38.62 10.82 36.95
C ALA A 143 -37.37 11.64 37.25
N THR A 144 -37.55 12.72 38.02
CA THR A 144 -36.55 13.45 38.82
C THR A 144 -36.32 14.92 38.43
N ILE A 145 -37.19 15.74 39.04
CA ILE A 145 -36.90 16.99 39.78
C ILE A 145 -36.76 18.32 39.01
N SER A 146 -37.79 19.12 39.28
CA SER A 146 -37.95 20.57 39.23
C SER A 146 -36.98 21.34 40.14
N LYS A 147 -36.35 22.43 39.64
CA LYS A 147 -36.48 23.83 40.12
C LYS A 147 -35.28 24.74 39.73
N HIS A 148 -35.64 25.88 39.12
CA HIS A 148 -35.05 27.24 39.17
C HIS A 148 -33.63 27.57 38.65
N VAL A 149 -33.65 28.07 37.41
CA VAL A 149 -33.07 29.32 36.83
C VAL A 149 -32.50 30.38 37.82
N ASP A 150 -31.24 30.81 37.68
CA ASP A 150 -30.82 32.10 37.05
C ASP A 150 -29.32 32.48 37.22
N ASP A 151 -28.84 33.23 36.21
CA ASP A 151 -27.68 34.15 36.11
C ASP A 151 -26.30 33.66 35.58
N PRO A 152 -25.81 34.21 34.43
CA PRO A 152 -24.54 33.86 33.80
C PRO A 152 -23.46 34.94 34.01
N GLN A 153 -22.33 34.58 34.61
CA GLN A 153 -21.01 35.20 34.38
C GLN A 153 -19.95 34.57 35.28
N ARG A 154 -19.00 33.81 34.71
CA ARG A 154 -17.56 33.91 35.04
C ARG A 154 -16.69 32.94 34.24
N SER A 155 -15.74 33.54 33.53
CA SER A 155 -14.37 33.08 33.24
C SER A 155 -14.12 31.59 33.02
N PHE A 156 -13.83 31.24 31.78
CA PHE A 156 -13.18 30.00 31.37
C PHE A 156 -11.85 29.80 32.12
N ALA A 157 -11.87 28.94 33.13
CA ALA A 157 -10.71 28.15 33.53
C ALA A 157 -11.01 26.71 33.09
N PHE A 158 -10.16 26.15 32.22
CA PHE A 158 -10.23 24.75 31.82
C PHE A 158 -9.93 23.87 33.04
N GLU A 159 -10.96 23.34 33.70
CA GLU A 159 -10.81 22.20 34.61
C GLU A 159 -10.86 20.91 33.78
N VAL A 160 -9.78 20.15 33.86
CA VAL A 160 -9.63 18.79 33.32
C VAL A 160 -10.73 17.91 33.91
N THR A 161 -11.69 17.47 33.10
CA THR A 161 -12.71 16.50 33.51
C THR A 161 -12.05 15.17 33.88
N GLN A 162 -12.09 14.81 35.16
CA GLN A 162 -11.54 13.55 35.68
C GLN A 162 -12.33 12.33 35.18
N LYS A 163 -11.64 11.30 34.68
CA LYS A 163 -12.20 9.97 34.37
C LYS A 163 -12.80 9.33 35.64
N SER A 164 -13.87 8.54 35.49
CA SER A 164 -14.60 7.92 36.61
C SER A 164 -13.77 6.88 37.38
N ASP A 165 -14.08 6.70 38.67
CA ASP A 165 -13.35 5.77 39.56
C ASP A 165 -13.26 4.32 39.04
N SER A 166 -14.27 3.86 38.30
CA SER A 166 -14.32 2.51 37.73
C SER A 166 -13.33 2.26 36.60
N TYR A 167 -12.86 3.30 35.91
CA TYR A 167 -11.91 3.17 34.80
C TYR A 167 -10.54 2.65 35.25
N PHE A 168 -10.18 2.84 36.52
CA PHE A 168 -8.85 2.48 37.05
C PHE A 168 -8.80 1.10 37.74
N GLU A 169 -9.86 0.29 37.65
CA GLU A 169 -10.06 -0.92 38.45
C GLU A 169 -10.11 -2.22 37.61
N PHE A 170 -9.10 -2.47 36.76
CA PHE A 170 -9.03 -3.65 35.89
C PHE A 170 -7.84 -4.57 36.19
N ALA A 171 -8.10 -5.87 36.38
CA ALA A 171 -7.06 -6.87 36.70
C ALA A 171 -6.25 -7.35 35.46
N ARG A 172 -6.72 -7.10 34.23
CA ARG A 172 -6.03 -7.40 32.96
C ARG A 172 -5.41 -8.81 32.87
N PRO A 173 -6.23 -9.88 32.96
CA PRO A 173 -5.73 -11.26 32.88
C PRO A 173 -4.99 -11.55 31.55
N ASP A 174 -5.40 -10.89 30.46
CA ASP A 174 -4.75 -10.88 29.16
C ASP A 174 -3.27 -10.44 29.25
N VAL A 175 -2.99 -9.32 29.94
CA VAL A 175 -1.62 -8.82 30.14
C VAL A 175 -0.83 -9.78 31.04
N GLN A 176 -1.45 -10.34 32.08
CA GLN A 176 -0.80 -11.28 32.99
C GLN A 176 -0.26 -12.53 32.28
N THR A 177 -0.95 -13.02 31.25
CA THR A 177 -0.50 -14.19 30.48
C THR A 177 0.84 -13.98 29.75
N LEU A 178 1.21 -12.73 29.46
CA LEU A 178 2.47 -12.39 28.79
C LEU A 178 3.62 -12.14 29.77
N ILE A 179 3.33 -11.93 31.06
CA ILE A 179 4.36 -11.70 32.07
C ILE A 179 5.01 -13.05 32.40
N PRO A 180 6.33 -13.24 32.14
CA PRO A 180 7.01 -14.50 32.44
C PRO A 180 6.92 -14.88 33.91
N ASP A 181 6.78 -16.18 34.21
CA ASP A 181 6.69 -16.69 35.59
C ASP A 181 7.97 -16.47 36.41
N THR A 182 9.10 -16.23 35.74
CA THR A 182 10.41 -15.98 36.37
C THR A 182 10.58 -14.58 36.94
N VAL A 183 9.71 -13.64 36.54
CA VAL A 183 9.77 -12.23 36.93
C VAL A 183 9.52 -12.07 38.43
N ARG A 184 10.30 -11.21 39.09
CA ARG A 184 10.15 -10.88 40.52
C ARG A 184 9.89 -9.40 40.75
N HIS A 185 10.49 -8.51 39.96
CA HIS A 185 10.35 -7.07 40.09
C HIS A 185 9.65 -6.49 38.86
N ILE A 186 8.46 -5.91 39.08
CA ILE A 186 7.61 -5.37 38.02
C ILE A 186 7.46 -3.86 38.20
N LEU A 187 7.62 -3.12 37.11
CA LEU A 187 7.15 -1.74 37.00
C LEU A 187 5.86 -1.71 36.20
N ASP A 188 4.81 -1.12 36.75
CA ASP A 188 3.51 -0.91 36.09
C ASP A 188 3.33 0.58 35.80
N ILE A 189 3.48 0.98 34.54
CA ILE A 189 3.39 2.39 34.10
C ILE A 189 1.95 2.67 33.67
N GLY A 190 1.31 3.65 34.32
CA GLY A 190 -0.13 3.87 34.21
C GLY A 190 -0.91 2.86 35.05
N CYS A 191 -0.42 2.54 36.26
CA CYS A 191 -0.94 1.43 37.07
C CYS A 191 -2.40 1.63 37.56
N GLY A 192 -2.99 2.82 37.37
CA GLY A 192 -4.34 3.13 37.81
C GLY A 192 -4.48 2.95 39.32
N ALA A 193 -5.53 2.24 39.75
CA ALA A 193 -5.74 1.91 41.17
C ALA A 193 -4.93 0.67 41.63
N GLY A 194 -4.01 0.16 40.80
CA GLY A 194 -3.13 -0.97 41.12
C GLY A 194 -3.79 -2.35 41.06
N ALA A 195 -4.90 -2.50 40.31
CA ALA A 195 -5.64 -3.76 40.22
C ALA A 195 -4.84 -4.91 39.57
N LEU A 196 -4.13 -4.62 38.46
CA LEU A 196 -3.23 -5.59 37.81
C LEU A 196 -2.14 -6.07 38.78
N GLY A 197 -1.38 -5.14 39.35
CA GLY A 197 -0.33 -5.47 40.33
C GLY A 197 -0.85 -6.24 41.55
N ALA A 198 -2.03 -5.86 42.09
CA ALA A 198 -2.66 -6.58 43.19
C ALA A 198 -2.98 -8.04 42.84
N SER A 199 -3.54 -8.28 41.65
CA SER A 199 -3.89 -9.63 41.20
C SER A 199 -2.64 -10.50 40.97
N LEU A 200 -1.56 -9.95 40.42
CA LEU A 200 -0.29 -10.65 40.26
C LEU A 200 0.30 -11.08 41.61
N LYS A 201 0.23 -10.21 42.63
CA LYS A 201 0.71 -10.51 43.99
C LYS A 201 -0.10 -11.60 44.70
N GLN A 202 -1.34 -11.85 44.30
CA GLN A 202 -2.16 -12.92 44.87
C GLN A 202 -1.72 -14.31 44.39
N VAL A 203 -1.18 -14.41 43.17
CA VAL A 203 -0.83 -15.68 42.53
C VAL A 203 0.67 -15.92 42.40
N ARG A 204 1.49 -14.86 42.53
CA ARG A 204 2.95 -14.91 42.35
C ARG A 204 3.67 -14.15 43.47
N SER A 205 4.87 -14.59 43.81
CA SER A 205 5.77 -13.88 44.72
C SER A 205 6.53 -12.78 43.98
N VAL A 206 5.86 -11.65 43.74
CA VAL A 206 6.39 -10.49 43.01
C VAL A 206 6.30 -9.20 43.83
N SER A 207 7.22 -8.28 43.54
CA SER A 207 7.19 -6.88 43.98
C SER A 207 6.75 -6.00 42.82
N VAL A 208 5.76 -5.14 43.04
CA VAL A 208 5.19 -4.26 42.01
C VAL A 208 5.38 -2.80 42.41
N THR A 209 6.09 -2.07 41.56
CA THR A 209 6.20 -0.61 41.60
C THR A 209 5.25 0.00 40.57
N GLY A 210 4.46 1.00 40.95
CA GLY A 210 3.56 1.71 40.05
C GLY A 210 4.03 3.13 39.73
N ILE A 211 3.79 3.60 38.51
CA ILE A 211 3.83 5.04 38.15
C ILE A 211 2.42 5.43 37.71
N GLU A 212 1.84 6.44 38.34
CA GLU A 212 0.49 6.90 38.04
C GLU A 212 0.40 8.43 38.13
N ALA A 213 -0.13 9.07 37.08
CA ALA A 213 -0.24 10.52 37.01
C ALA A 213 -1.42 11.05 37.85
N ASN A 214 -2.51 10.30 37.94
CA ASN A 214 -3.70 10.68 38.68
C ASN A 214 -3.52 10.44 40.18
N ALA A 215 -3.53 11.51 40.97
CA ALA A 215 -3.31 11.45 42.41
C ALA A 215 -4.30 10.56 43.18
N ASN A 216 -5.57 10.50 42.76
CA ASN A 216 -6.60 9.68 43.40
C ASN A 216 -6.36 8.19 43.10
N ALA A 217 -6.07 7.85 41.84
CA ALA A 217 -5.73 6.49 41.44
C ALA A 217 -4.44 6.02 42.13
N ALA A 218 -3.40 6.85 42.15
CA ALA A 218 -2.15 6.59 42.84
C ALA A 218 -2.34 6.36 44.35
N ALA A 219 -3.20 7.14 45.01
CA ALA A 219 -3.52 6.94 46.43
C ALA A 219 -4.15 5.56 46.70
N ARG A 220 -5.03 5.08 45.81
CA ARG A 220 -5.58 3.72 45.90
C ARG A 220 -4.54 2.65 45.61
N ALA A 221 -3.70 2.87 44.59
CA ALA A 221 -2.63 1.94 44.24
C ALA A 221 -1.64 1.72 45.39
N ARG A 222 -1.34 2.76 46.19
CA ARG A 222 -0.48 2.65 47.40
C ARG A 222 -1.00 1.67 48.45
N LEU A 223 -2.29 1.35 48.44
CA LEU A 223 -2.87 0.35 49.35
C LEU A 223 -2.62 -1.09 48.87
N ARG A 224 -2.15 -1.27 47.64
CA ARG A 224 -2.07 -2.57 46.96
C ARG A 224 -0.65 -2.90 46.46
N LEU A 225 0.09 -1.89 46.01
CA LEU A 225 1.43 -2.02 45.41
C LEU A 225 2.53 -1.74 46.44
N ASP A 226 3.76 -2.17 46.16
CA ASP A 226 4.90 -2.04 47.09
C ASP A 226 5.47 -0.63 47.12
N TYR A 227 5.43 0.06 45.97
CA TYR A 227 5.79 1.47 45.84
C TYR A 227 4.96 2.12 44.73
N VAL A 228 4.57 3.39 44.90
CA VAL A 228 3.85 4.14 43.86
C VAL A 228 4.40 5.56 43.75
N LEU A 229 4.91 5.86 42.56
CA LEU A 229 5.34 7.18 42.16
C LEU A 229 4.17 7.92 41.50
N CYS A 230 3.77 9.04 42.10
CA CYS A 230 2.60 9.81 41.66
C CYS A 230 3.02 10.99 40.78
N GLN A 231 3.31 10.75 39.51
CA GLN A 231 3.62 11.78 38.51
C GLN A 231 3.49 11.22 37.08
N PRO A 232 3.35 12.08 36.06
CA PRO A 232 3.37 11.66 34.65
C PRO A 232 4.70 11.00 34.27
N ILE A 233 4.66 9.92 33.47
CA ILE A 233 5.87 9.20 33.04
C ILE A 233 6.81 10.07 32.18
N ASP A 234 6.25 11.01 31.42
CA ASP A 234 7.04 11.97 30.63
C ASP A 234 7.96 12.81 31.55
N ASP A 235 7.52 13.12 32.77
CA ASP A 235 8.23 13.93 33.77
C ASP A 235 9.15 13.12 34.70
N VAL A 236 9.13 11.78 34.63
CA VAL A 236 10.00 10.92 35.44
C VAL A 236 11.44 11.02 34.93
N ASP A 237 12.37 11.39 35.81
CA ASP A 237 13.79 11.46 35.50
C ASP A 237 14.36 10.04 35.24
N PRO A 238 15.19 9.84 34.20
CA PRO A 238 15.83 8.55 33.92
C PRO A 238 16.63 7.97 35.10
N GLY A 239 17.13 8.80 36.02
CA GLY A 239 17.84 8.41 37.24
C GLY A 239 16.95 8.08 38.45
N THR A 240 15.62 8.10 38.30
CA THR A 240 14.68 7.78 39.39
C THR A 240 14.82 6.35 39.89
N PHE A 241 15.12 5.41 38.99
CA PHE A 241 15.37 4.01 39.31
C PHE A 241 16.77 3.61 38.86
N ASP A 242 17.41 2.74 39.63
CA ASP A 242 18.72 2.21 39.27
C ASP A 242 18.63 1.36 37.98
N PRO A 243 19.67 1.34 37.14
CA PRO A 243 19.69 0.49 35.95
C PRO A 243 19.51 -0.99 36.32
N GLY A 244 18.67 -1.71 35.58
CA GLY A 244 18.43 -3.13 35.82
C GLY A 244 17.53 -3.47 37.03
N THR A 245 16.80 -2.50 37.58
CA THR A 245 15.90 -2.70 38.73
C THR A 245 14.74 -3.65 38.43
N PHE A 246 14.19 -3.63 37.21
CA PHE A 246 12.96 -4.35 36.89
C PHE A 246 13.21 -5.51 35.91
N ASP A 247 12.66 -6.68 36.21
CA ASP A 247 12.66 -7.83 35.29
C ASP A 247 11.59 -7.66 34.21
N CYS A 248 10.52 -6.93 34.53
CA CYS A 248 9.41 -6.67 33.61
C CYS A 248 8.87 -5.25 33.79
N ILE A 249 8.62 -4.55 32.68
CA ILE A 249 7.92 -3.26 32.69
C ILE A 249 6.65 -3.38 31.85
N VAL A 250 5.51 -3.08 32.46
CA VAL A 250 4.20 -3.12 31.83
C VAL A 250 3.81 -1.70 31.40
N LEU A 251 3.45 -1.56 30.13
CA LEU A 251 2.91 -0.36 29.49
C LEU A 251 1.58 -0.74 28.84
N ALA A 252 0.56 -0.93 29.67
CA ALA A 252 -0.78 -1.32 29.22
C ALA A 252 -1.62 -0.06 28.99
N ASP A 253 -1.92 0.24 27.73
CA ASP A 253 -2.77 1.35 27.31
C ASP A 253 -2.27 2.72 27.78
N ILE A 254 -0.96 2.93 27.64
CA ILE A 254 -0.29 4.18 28.02
C ILE A 254 0.40 4.84 26.83
N LEU A 255 0.93 4.08 25.86
CA LEU A 255 1.79 4.62 24.80
C LEU A 255 1.05 5.59 23.87
N GLU A 256 -0.24 5.38 23.69
CA GLU A 256 -1.17 6.18 22.90
C GLU A 256 -1.52 7.53 23.54
N HIS A 257 -1.28 7.65 24.84
CA HIS A 257 -1.43 8.89 25.61
C HIS A 257 -0.13 9.71 25.70
N LEU A 258 1.01 9.15 25.26
CA LEU A 258 2.32 9.82 25.39
C LEU A 258 2.65 10.71 24.21
N ARG A 259 3.17 11.90 24.51
CA ARG A 259 3.70 12.81 23.48
C ARG A 259 5.01 12.31 22.92
N ASP A 260 5.88 11.67 23.70
CA ASP A 260 7.13 11.06 23.22
C ASP A 260 7.30 9.63 23.77
N PRO A 261 6.64 8.64 23.16
CA PRO A 261 6.75 7.26 23.60
C PRO A 261 8.15 6.66 23.36
N ILE A 262 8.94 7.19 22.41
CA ILE A 262 10.31 6.70 22.17
C ILE A 262 11.18 7.03 23.37
N GLN A 263 11.10 8.26 23.88
CA GLN A 263 11.86 8.66 25.07
C GLN A 263 11.47 7.80 26.28
N THR A 264 10.18 7.58 26.51
CA THR A 264 9.70 6.72 27.60
C THR A 264 10.19 5.28 27.47
N LEU A 265 10.12 4.68 26.28
CA LEU A 265 10.66 3.34 26.06
C LEU A 265 12.19 3.28 26.25
N ARG A 266 12.93 4.33 25.90
CA ARG A 266 14.38 4.43 26.20
C ARG A 266 14.66 4.49 27.71
N LYS A 267 13.84 5.21 28.50
CA LYS A 267 13.90 5.17 29.97
C LYS A 267 13.64 3.76 30.49
N CYS A 268 12.58 3.11 30.00
CA CYS A 268 12.25 1.72 30.36
C CYS A 268 13.42 0.79 30.09
N ARG A 269 14.08 0.91 28.93
CA ARG A 269 15.25 0.10 28.57
C ARG A 269 16.42 0.25 29.56
N GLN A 270 16.60 1.44 30.14
CA GLN A 270 17.63 1.68 31.16
C GLN A 270 17.27 0.99 32.48
N TRP A 271 16.01 1.05 32.90
CA TRP A 271 15.55 0.45 34.16
C TRP A 271 15.38 -1.07 34.10
N LEU A 272 15.33 -1.64 32.90
CA LEU A 272 15.13 -3.07 32.68
C LEU A 272 16.42 -3.87 32.91
N ALA A 273 16.28 -5.03 33.55
CA ALA A 273 17.34 -6.02 33.65
C ALA A 273 17.77 -6.51 32.26
N THR A 274 18.99 -7.07 32.16
CA THR A 274 19.57 -7.53 30.88
C THR A 274 18.66 -8.51 30.13
N ASP A 275 18.07 -9.47 30.85
CA ASP A 275 17.13 -10.46 30.30
C ASP A 275 15.66 -10.09 30.53
N GLY A 276 15.40 -8.84 30.92
CA GLY A 276 14.04 -8.38 31.19
C GLY A 276 13.23 -8.14 29.93
N CYS A 277 11.92 -7.93 30.10
CA CYS A 277 11.02 -7.64 28.99
C CYS A 277 10.09 -6.46 29.27
N VAL A 278 9.63 -5.81 28.20
CA VAL A 278 8.48 -4.90 28.25
C VAL A 278 7.23 -5.63 27.74
N ILE A 279 6.11 -5.40 28.42
CA ILE A 279 4.78 -5.82 27.94
C ILE A 279 4.04 -4.56 27.53
N VAL A 280 3.62 -4.51 26.27
CA VAL A 280 2.93 -3.37 25.69
C VAL A 280 1.53 -3.80 25.29
N SER A 281 0.54 -2.98 25.61
CA SER A 281 -0.82 -3.10 25.11
C SER A 281 -1.21 -1.79 24.44
N VAL A 282 -1.71 -1.86 23.19
CA VAL A 282 -2.17 -0.67 22.45
C VAL A 282 -3.45 -0.96 21.66
N PRO A 283 -4.38 0.00 21.57
CA PRO A 283 -5.58 -0.11 20.74
C PRO A 283 -5.21 -0.21 19.25
N ASN A 284 -5.99 -0.98 18.50
CA ASN A 284 -5.79 -1.16 17.07
C ASN A 284 -6.64 -0.20 16.24
N SER A 285 -6.01 0.81 15.64
CA SER A 285 -6.68 1.78 14.76
C SER A 285 -7.15 1.16 13.43
N ARG A 286 -6.71 -0.05 13.08
CA ARG A 286 -7.17 -0.79 11.90
C ARG A 286 -8.44 -1.63 12.17
N HIS A 287 -8.90 -1.70 13.41
CA HIS A 287 -10.12 -2.45 13.75
C HIS A 287 -11.32 -1.97 12.91
N HIS A 288 -12.15 -2.91 12.45
CA HIS A 288 -13.22 -2.66 11.49
C HIS A 288 -14.22 -1.59 11.93
N SER A 289 -14.47 -1.44 13.23
CA SER A 289 -15.36 -0.40 13.74
C SER A 289 -14.82 1.02 13.49
N VAL A 290 -13.50 1.20 13.60
CA VAL A 290 -12.82 2.49 13.33
C VAL A 290 -12.85 2.79 11.84
N VAL A 291 -12.53 1.78 11.01
CA VAL A 291 -12.54 1.92 9.55
C VAL A 291 -13.96 2.18 9.03
N THR A 292 -14.95 1.48 9.57
CA THR A 292 -16.38 1.72 9.26
C THR A 292 -16.77 3.14 9.64
N GLY A 293 -16.39 3.62 10.84
CA GLY A 293 -16.61 5.01 11.24
C GLY A 293 -16.02 5.98 10.22
N LEU A 294 -14.75 5.80 9.86
CA LEU A 294 -14.03 6.65 8.92
C LEU A 294 -14.70 6.69 7.53
N ILE A 295 -15.17 5.55 7.02
CA ILE A 295 -15.90 5.47 5.73
C ILE A 295 -17.18 6.31 5.76
N HIS A 296 -17.87 6.35 6.89
CA HIS A 296 -19.07 7.17 7.07
C HIS A 296 -18.75 8.65 7.39
N GLY A 297 -17.47 9.04 7.38
CA GLY A 297 -17.03 10.39 7.77
C GLY A 297 -17.07 10.64 9.28
N ASN A 298 -17.19 9.59 10.10
CA ASN A 298 -17.25 9.68 11.55
C ASN A 298 -15.87 9.39 12.16
N TRP A 299 -15.31 10.36 12.88
CA TRP A 299 -14.15 10.19 13.74
C TRP A 299 -14.48 10.74 15.14
N THR A 300 -15.46 10.11 15.77
CA THR A 300 -16.03 10.57 17.04
C THR A 300 -15.25 10.00 18.20
N TYR A 301 -14.63 10.88 18.99
CA TYR A 301 -13.95 10.48 20.22
C TYR A 301 -14.96 10.09 21.32
N GLU A 302 -14.58 9.11 22.13
CA GLU A 302 -15.33 8.56 23.24
C GLU A 302 -14.55 8.72 24.57
N ARG A 303 -15.20 8.42 25.70
CA ARG A 303 -14.56 8.49 27.03
C ARG A 303 -13.57 7.35 27.32
N ALA A 304 -13.62 6.28 26.52
CA ALA A 304 -12.77 5.10 26.60
C ALA A 304 -12.83 4.31 25.28
N GLY A 305 -11.87 3.42 25.05
CA GLY A 305 -11.85 2.49 23.90
C GLY A 305 -10.92 2.94 22.78
N LEU A 306 -11.14 2.44 21.55
CA LEU A 306 -10.21 2.66 20.41
C LEU A 306 -10.02 4.14 20.03
N LEU A 307 -11.05 4.95 20.21
CA LEU A 307 -11.06 6.39 19.97
C LEU A 307 -11.26 7.17 21.28
N ASP A 308 -10.54 6.81 22.35
CA ASP A 308 -10.53 7.58 23.60
C ASP A 308 -10.08 9.04 23.32
N GLU A 309 -10.77 10.01 23.91
CA GLU A 309 -10.52 11.44 23.73
C GLU A 309 -9.11 11.89 24.15
N ASP A 310 -8.45 11.13 25.02
CA ASP A 310 -7.08 11.40 25.47
C ASP A 310 -6.00 10.74 24.59
N HIS A 311 -6.37 10.00 23.54
CA HIS A 311 -5.40 9.43 22.61
C HIS A 311 -4.76 10.55 21.77
N VAL A 312 -3.44 10.71 21.89
CA VAL A 312 -2.64 11.62 21.06
C VAL A 312 -1.91 10.88 19.94
N ARG A 313 -1.95 9.54 19.96
CA ARG A 313 -1.37 8.66 18.94
C ARG A 313 -2.32 7.51 18.62
N CYS A 314 -2.20 7.02 17.39
CA CYS A 314 -2.97 5.90 16.87
C CYS A 314 -2.00 4.83 16.36
N PHE A 315 -2.22 3.57 16.71
CA PHE A 315 -1.33 2.48 16.36
C PHE A 315 -2.04 1.43 15.51
N THR A 316 -1.33 0.98 14.48
CA THR A 316 -1.57 -0.35 13.89
C THR A 316 -0.50 -1.29 14.42
N LEU A 317 -0.66 -2.60 14.24
CA LEU A 317 0.35 -3.58 14.61
C LEU A 317 1.75 -3.22 14.06
N ARG A 318 1.82 -2.80 12.80
CA ARG A 318 3.08 -2.46 12.14
C ARG A 318 3.74 -1.24 12.79
N GLU A 319 2.96 -0.23 13.14
CA GLU A 319 3.50 1.01 13.72
C GLU A 319 3.98 0.80 15.16
N ILE A 320 3.32 -0.04 15.96
CA ILE A 320 3.83 -0.37 17.31
C ILE A 320 5.12 -1.23 17.25
N GLN A 321 5.23 -2.14 16.29
CA GLN A 321 6.46 -2.89 16.04
C GLN A 321 7.63 -1.97 15.65
N LYS A 322 7.37 -0.99 14.78
CA LYS A 322 8.37 0.04 14.42
C LYS A 322 8.78 0.86 15.64
N LEU A 323 7.82 1.32 16.45
CA LEU A 323 8.11 2.11 17.65
C LEU A 323 9.04 1.35 18.62
N LEU A 324 8.73 0.08 18.89
CA LEU A 324 9.57 -0.80 19.71
C LEU A 324 10.96 -0.98 19.10
N TYR A 325 11.03 -1.25 17.80
CA TYR A 325 12.29 -1.37 17.07
C TYR A 325 13.15 -0.11 17.19
N ARG A 326 12.58 1.07 16.98
CA ARG A 326 13.28 2.36 17.06
C ARG A 326 13.74 2.71 18.48
N SER A 327 13.03 2.18 19.47
CA SER A 327 13.37 2.32 20.89
C SER A 327 14.41 1.31 21.37
N GLY A 328 14.89 0.43 20.47
CA GLY A 328 15.91 -0.57 20.79
C GLY A 328 15.35 -1.82 21.45
N PHE A 329 14.13 -2.22 21.09
CA PHE A 329 13.52 -3.48 21.50
C PHE A 329 13.30 -4.41 20.31
N ARG A 330 13.31 -5.71 20.58
CA ARG A 330 12.93 -6.77 19.66
C ARG A 330 11.68 -7.47 20.19
N VAL A 331 10.63 -7.50 19.37
CA VAL A 331 9.39 -8.22 19.70
C VAL A 331 9.68 -9.73 19.71
N THR A 332 9.32 -10.39 20.81
CA THR A 332 9.52 -11.84 21.00
C THR A 332 8.20 -12.60 20.99
N HIS A 333 7.12 -11.95 21.39
CA HIS A 333 5.78 -12.53 21.35
C HIS A 333 4.75 -11.45 21.00
N GLN A 334 3.70 -11.85 20.29
CA GLN A 334 2.61 -10.99 19.88
C GLN A 334 1.29 -11.76 20.00
N MET A 335 0.29 -11.08 20.54
CA MET A 335 -1.08 -11.58 20.65
C MET A 335 -2.05 -10.45 20.31
N GLY A 336 -3.18 -10.80 19.68
CA GLY A 336 -4.30 -9.87 19.48
C GLY A 336 -5.45 -10.23 20.42
N ILE A 337 -6.09 -9.23 21.02
CA ILE A 337 -7.38 -9.43 21.70
C ILE A 337 -8.49 -9.37 20.65
N PRO A 338 -9.25 -10.45 20.47
CA PRO A 338 -10.39 -10.45 19.55
C PRO A 338 -11.39 -9.35 19.90
N GLY A 339 -11.79 -8.58 18.90
CA GLY A 339 -12.86 -7.59 18.98
C GLY A 339 -14.22 -8.16 18.56
N SER A 340 -15.18 -7.25 18.37
CA SER A 340 -16.48 -7.61 17.80
C SER A 340 -16.31 -8.18 16.39
N GLY A 341 -17.14 -9.16 16.00
CA GLY A 341 -17.10 -9.75 14.65
C GLY A 341 -15.99 -10.79 14.42
N HIS A 342 -14.99 -10.92 15.32
CA HIS A 342 -13.88 -11.88 15.13
C HIS A 342 -14.35 -13.33 15.08
N ARG A 343 -15.27 -13.72 15.97
CA ARG A 343 -15.77 -15.09 16.04
C ARG A 343 -16.57 -15.44 14.79
N GLU A 344 -17.45 -14.55 14.36
CA GLU A 344 -18.29 -14.69 13.18
C GLU A 344 -17.43 -14.80 11.92
N TRP A 345 -16.44 -13.91 11.77
CA TRP A 345 -15.48 -13.95 10.68
C TRP A 345 -14.71 -15.27 10.64
N LYS A 346 -14.18 -15.73 11.79
CA LYS A 346 -13.44 -16.99 11.87
C LYS A 346 -14.29 -18.21 11.54
N GLN A 347 -15.58 -18.17 11.88
CA GLN A 347 -16.54 -19.23 11.56
C GLN A 347 -16.97 -19.23 10.08
N SER A 348 -16.86 -18.11 9.37
CA SER A 348 -17.21 -18.02 7.94
C SER A 348 -16.29 -18.88 7.04
N GLY A 349 -15.08 -19.20 7.51
CA GLY A 349 -14.07 -19.93 6.74
C GLY A 349 -13.42 -19.13 5.60
N GLN A 350 -13.87 -17.90 5.34
CA GLN A 350 -13.29 -16.99 4.32
C GLN A 350 -12.17 -16.15 4.93
N THR A 351 -11.07 -16.81 5.32
CA THR A 351 -9.99 -16.19 6.11
C THR A 351 -9.14 -15.18 5.33
N ASP A 352 -9.30 -15.06 4.02
CA ASP A 352 -8.59 -14.09 3.16
C ASP A 352 -9.47 -12.89 2.79
N THR A 353 -10.68 -12.82 3.36
CA THR A 353 -11.72 -11.87 2.99
C THR A 353 -12.23 -11.15 4.23
N VAL A 354 -12.49 -9.86 4.09
CA VAL A 354 -13.00 -8.99 5.15
C VAL A 354 -14.20 -8.23 4.62
N HIS A 355 -15.30 -8.31 5.37
CA HIS A 355 -16.57 -7.67 5.03
C HIS A 355 -17.13 -6.94 6.25
N PHE A 356 -17.23 -5.61 6.17
CA PHE A 356 -17.88 -4.78 7.18
C PHE A 356 -18.40 -3.47 6.57
N GLY A 357 -19.60 -3.05 6.99
CA GLY A 357 -20.30 -1.92 6.35
C GLY A 357 -20.46 -2.15 4.84
N GLY A 358 -20.08 -1.15 4.04
CA GLY A 358 -20.02 -1.23 2.58
C GLY A 358 -18.66 -1.65 2.00
N LEU A 359 -17.71 -2.06 2.84
CA LEU A 359 -16.36 -2.41 2.39
C LEU A 359 -16.19 -3.92 2.29
N HIS A 360 -15.80 -4.39 1.10
CA HIS A 360 -15.43 -5.77 0.84
C HIS A 360 -14.00 -5.82 0.30
N ILE A 361 -13.10 -6.47 1.07
CA ILE A 361 -11.71 -6.67 0.69
C ILE A 361 -11.46 -8.17 0.60
N SER A 362 -10.96 -8.65 -0.55
CA SER A 362 -10.64 -10.06 -0.77
C SER A 362 -9.19 -10.25 -1.23
N GLY A 363 -8.66 -11.45 -1.02
CA GLY A 363 -7.28 -11.81 -1.37
C GLY A 363 -6.24 -11.20 -0.43
N LEU A 364 -6.61 -10.94 0.83
CA LEU A 364 -5.68 -10.56 1.89
C LEU A 364 -4.92 -11.77 2.40
N ASP A 365 -3.71 -11.55 2.94
CA ASP A 365 -3.09 -12.56 3.80
C ASP A 365 -3.99 -12.82 5.02
N PRO A 366 -4.18 -14.07 5.47
CA PRO A 366 -5.06 -14.36 6.59
C PRO A 366 -4.76 -13.59 7.87
N ALA A 367 -3.48 -13.29 8.14
CA ALA A 367 -3.12 -12.48 9.30
C ALA A 367 -3.51 -11.00 9.11
N GLU A 368 -3.43 -10.48 7.87
CA GLU A 368 -3.88 -9.13 7.55
C GLU A 368 -5.41 -8.99 7.61
N ALA A 369 -6.14 -10.05 7.25
CA ALA A 369 -7.59 -10.10 7.38
C ALA A 369 -8.01 -10.16 8.86
N GLU A 370 -7.37 -11.03 9.65
CA GLU A 370 -7.65 -11.15 11.09
C GLU A 370 -7.42 -9.83 11.84
N ASP A 371 -6.40 -9.06 11.45
CA ASP A 371 -6.04 -7.78 12.05
C ASP A 371 -7.20 -6.77 12.12
N PHE A 372 -8.13 -6.78 11.15
CA PHE A 372 -9.33 -5.94 11.19
C PHE A 372 -10.30 -6.30 12.31
N PHE A 373 -10.21 -7.51 12.86
CA PHE A 373 -11.05 -8.02 13.94
C PHE A 373 -10.30 -8.12 15.26
N ILE A 374 -9.04 -7.68 15.32
CA ILE A 374 -8.28 -7.54 16.56
C ILE A 374 -8.55 -6.15 17.14
N TYR A 375 -9.10 -6.11 18.35
CA TYR A 375 -9.38 -4.87 19.07
C TYR A 375 -8.11 -4.21 19.59
N GLN A 376 -7.18 -5.01 20.09
CA GLN A 376 -6.00 -4.53 20.80
C GLN A 376 -4.82 -5.45 20.54
N HIS A 377 -3.63 -4.87 20.39
CA HIS A 377 -2.39 -5.64 20.24
C HIS A 377 -1.66 -5.69 21.58
N LEU A 378 -1.27 -6.88 21.98
CA LEU A 378 -0.36 -7.12 23.10
C LEU A 378 0.96 -7.65 22.57
N LEU A 379 2.06 -7.02 22.96
CA LEU A 379 3.40 -7.38 22.53
C LEU A 379 4.30 -7.56 23.75
N GLN A 380 5.06 -8.65 23.76
CA GLN A 380 6.23 -8.79 24.61
C GLN A 380 7.46 -8.45 23.77
N ALA A 381 8.32 -7.60 24.31
CA ALA A 381 9.58 -7.25 23.67
C ALA A 381 10.74 -7.24 24.66
N THR A 382 11.93 -7.61 24.18
CA THR A 382 13.17 -7.63 24.98
C THR A 382 14.14 -6.58 24.45
N PRO A 383 15.06 -6.04 25.27
CA PRO A 383 16.10 -5.14 24.79
C PRO A 383 16.86 -5.78 23.63
N ASP A 384 17.00 -5.03 22.55
CA ASP A 384 17.79 -5.42 21.40
C ASP A 384 19.22 -4.89 21.58
N HIS A 385 20.19 -5.79 21.75
CA HIS A 385 21.60 -5.45 21.91
C HIS A 385 22.25 -5.11 20.56
N ARG A 386 21.74 -4.05 19.93
CA ARG A 386 22.25 -3.57 18.65
C ARG A 386 23.69 -3.10 18.77
N ARG A 387 24.48 -3.45 17.75
CA ARG A 387 25.86 -2.96 17.62
C ARG A 387 25.82 -1.46 17.39
N SER A 388 26.61 -0.72 18.17
CA SER A 388 26.91 0.66 17.83
C SER A 388 27.96 0.68 16.71
N PHE A 389 27.66 1.42 15.64
CA PHE A 389 28.57 1.61 14.51
C PHE A 389 29.35 2.93 14.58
N GLY A 390 29.13 3.74 15.62
CA GLY A 390 29.72 5.07 15.74
C GLY A 390 28.99 6.13 14.90
N LEU A 391 29.58 7.32 14.79
CA LEU A 391 29.01 8.45 14.05
C LEU A 391 29.04 8.18 12.54
N THR A 392 27.94 8.47 11.86
CA THR A 392 27.84 8.42 10.39
C THR A 392 27.72 9.83 9.79
N SER A 393 28.58 10.17 8.83
CA SER A 393 28.42 11.39 8.05
C SER A 393 27.56 11.12 6.83
N ILE A 394 26.39 11.74 6.76
CA ILE A 394 25.50 11.67 5.59
C ILE A 394 25.81 12.88 4.71
N VAL A 395 26.43 12.63 3.55
CA VAL A 395 26.84 13.64 2.58
C VAL A 395 25.82 13.70 1.45
N ILE A 396 25.23 14.89 1.26
CA ILE A 396 24.17 15.14 0.28
C ILE A 396 24.62 16.28 -0.62
N ALA A 397 24.90 15.98 -1.89
CA ALA A 397 25.08 17.00 -2.91
C ALA A 397 23.70 17.49 -3.36
N THR A 398 23.47 18.80 -3.30
CA THR A 398 22.18 19.41 -3.67
C THR A 398 22.36 20.33 -4.85
N TRP A 399 21.43 20.29 -5.79
CA TRP A 399 21.35 21.27 -6.87
C TRP A 399 19.90 21.45 -7.30
N ASN A 400 19.32 22.59 -6.90
CA ASN A 400 17.89 22.88 -7.00
C ASN A 400 17.02 21.79 -6.33
N GLN A 401 15.76 21.68 -6.77
CA GLN A 401 14.79 20.70 -6.29
C GLN A 401 14.52 20.80 -4.79
N LEU A 402 14.21 22.01 -4.32
CA LEU A 402 13.84 22.28 -2.92
C LEU A 402 12.78 21.32 -2.37
N ALA A 403 11.77 20.96 -3.17
CA ALA A 403 10.70 20.05 -2.73
C ALA A 403 11.24 18.65 -2.38
N CYS A 404 12.02 18.05 -3.28
CA CYS A 404 12.66 16.76 -3.04
C CYS A 404 13.64 16.83 -1.87
N THR A 405 14.43 17.90 -1.80
CA THR A 405 15.40 18.11 -0.71
C THR A 405 14.72 18.14 0.65
N ARG A 406 13.56 18.81 0.76
CA ARG A 406 12.75 18.82 2.01
C ARG A 406 12.30 17.42 2.40
N GLU A 407 11.73 16.67 1.47
CA GLU A 407 11.28 15.30 1.76
C GLU A 407 12.43 14.37 2.15
N CYS A 408 13.59 14.50 1.50
CA CYS A 408 14.81 13.77 1.86
C CYS A 408 15.20 14.06 3.31
N VAL A 409 15.35 15.34 3.66
CA VAL A 409 15.73 15.78 5.01
C VAL A 409 14.71 15.35 6.06
N ASP A 410 13.42 15.58 5.82
CA ASP A 410 12.35 15.19 6.73
C ASP A 410 12.36 13.68 6.99
N SER A 411 12.57 12.88 5.93
CA SER A 411 12.66 11.43 6.07
C SER A 411 13.85 10.98 6.91
N ILE A 412 15.02 11.63 6.77
CA ILE A 412 16.20 11.33 7.60
C ILE A 412 15.93 11.68 9.05
N LEU A 413 15.44 12.89 9.33
CA LEU A 413 15.18 13.38 10.69
C LEU A 413 14.13 12.53 11.41
N ILE A 414 13.12 12.06 10.70
CA ILE A 414 12.03 11.28 11.29
C ILE A 414 12.41 9.80 11.48
N ARG A 415 13.25 9.21 10.61
CA ARG A 415 13.43 7.75 10.50
C ARG A 415 14.83 7.23 10.83
N THR A 416 15.75 8.11 11.23
CA THR A 416 17.14 7.75 11.57
C THR A 416 17.33 7.84 13.08
N ASP A 417 17.68 6.72 13.71
CA ASP A 417 17.85 6.64 15.17
C ASP A 417 19.33 6.53 15.58
N GLU A 418 20.20 6.15 14.65
CA GLU A 418 21.64 6.03 14.85
C GLU A 418 22.31 7.42 14.93
N PRO A 419 23.48 7.57 15.56
CA PRO A 419 24.21 8.83 15.55
C PRO A 419 24.64 9.23 14.13
N PHE A 420 24.19 10.41 13.67
CA PHE A 420 24.58 10.96 12.37
C PHE A 420 24.89 12.46 12.43
N GLU A 421 25.61 12.93 11.42
CA GLU A 421 25.71 14.35 11.06
C GLU A 421 25.27 14.55 9.60
N LEU A 422 24.67 15.71 9.30
CA LEU A 422 24.26 16.08 7.96
C LEU A 422 25.25 17.05 7.34
N ILE A 423 25.71 16.75 6.13
CA ILE A 423 26.64 17.57 5.36
C ILE A 423 26.02 17.80 3.99
N PHE A 424 25.63 19.04 3.72
CA PHE A 424 25.11 19.46 2.43
C PHE A 424 26.18 20.19 1.64
N VAL A 425 26.27 19.86 0.36
CA VAL A 425 27.07 20.61 -0.61
C VAL A 425 26.14 21.15 -1.68
N ASP A 426 25.78 22.42 -1.55
CA ASP A 426 24.97 23.15 -2.50
C ASP A 426 25.81 23.53 -3.72
N ASN A 427 25.55 22.84 -4.82
CA ASN A 427 26.34 22.91 -6.05
C ASN A 427 25.86 24.04 -6.98
N GLY A 428 25.63 25.23 -6.41
CA GLY A 428 25.14 26.39 -7.13
C GLY A 428 23.64 26.35 -7.43
N SER A 429 22.81 25.98 -6.45
CA SER A 429 21.35 26.06 -6.61
C SER A 429 20.89 27.50 -6.79
N THR A 430 19.89 27.69 -7.65
CA THR A 430 19.28 28.99 -7.96
C THR A 430 17.85 29.12 -7.45
N ASP A 431 17.29 28.06 -6.87
CA ASP A 431 15.99 28.05 -6.22
C ASP A 431 16.09 28.38 -4.71
N GLY A 432 15.07 28.05 -3.92
CA GLY A 432 15.06 28.29 -2.47
C GLY A 432 15.89 27.29 -1.64
N THR A 433 16.57 26.33 -2.26
CA THR A 433 17.39 25.31 -1.58
C THR A 433 18.45 25.91 -0.67
N PRO A 434 19.26 26.91 -1.08
CA PRO A 434 20.32 27.43 -0.23
C PRO A 434 19.77 27.97 1.10
N THR A 435 18.71 28.76 1.06
CA THR A 435 18.07 29.35 2.26
C THR A 435 17.46 28.28 3.14
N TYR A 436 16.85 27.23 2.56
CA TYR A 436 16.30 26.13 3.32
C TYR A 436 17.39 25.35 4.08
N LEU A 437 18.52 25.07 3.44
CA LEU A 437 19.62 24.32 4.08
C LEU A 437 20.17 25.02 5.33
N GLU A 438 20.15 26.35 5.38
CA GLU A 438 20.54 27.13 6.57
C GLU A 438 19.58 26.98 7.75
N THR A 439 18.34 26.54 7.50
CA THR A 439 17.35 26.33 8.57
C THR A 439 17.51 24.98 9.27
N ILE A 440 18.31 24.06 8.70
CA ILE A 440 18.46 22.71 9.23
C ILE A 440 19.42 22.75 10.44
N PRO A 441 18.95 22.39 11.64
CA PRO A 441 19.76 22.50 12.84
C PRO A 441 20.96 21.55 12.80
N HIS A 442 22.13 22.04 13.21
CA HIS A 442 23.39 21.27 13.30
C HIS A 442 23.92 20.71 11.98
N ALA A 443 23.36 21.09 10.82
CA ALA A 443 23.88 20.70 9.52
C ALA A 443 25.11 21.53 9.12
N LYS A 444 26.07 20.90 8.44
CA LYS A 444 27.18 21.59 7.77
C LYS A 444 26.77 21.88 6.32
N VAL A 445 26.89 23.12 5.89
CA VAL A 445 26.51 23.53 4.53
C VAL A 445 27.72 24.14 3.82
N ILE A 446 28.10 23.57 2.69
CA ILE A 446 29.11 24.11 1.77
C ILE A 446 28.37 24.67 0.56
N ARG A 447 28.65 25.92 0.16
CA ARG A 447 28.02 26.56 -0.99
C ARG A 447 29.04 26.79 -2.11
N ASN A 448 28.73 26.28 -3.29
CA ASN A 448 29.43 26.58 -4.52
C ASN A 448 28.67 27.69 -5.28
N THR A 449 29.40 28.51 -6.03
CA THR A 449 28.80 29.57 -6.86
C THR A 449 28.26 29.04 -8.19
N GLU A 450 28.70 27.86 -8.61
CA GLU A 450 28.30 27.18 -9.85
C GLU A 450 28.28 25.66 -9.64
N ASN A 451 27.71 24.93 -10.59
CA ASN A 451 27.69 23.47 -10.56
C ASN A 451 29.07 22.91 -10.95
N LEU A 452 29.81 22.42 -9.94
CA LEU A 452 31.15 21.87 -10.07
C LEU A 452 31.17 20.38 -10.46
N GLY A 453 30.01 19.76 -10.65
CA GLY A 453 29.86 18.32 -10.87
C GLY A 453 29.66 17.51 -9.59
N PHE A 454 29.04 16.33 -9.71
CA PHE A 454 28.63 15.51 -8.58
C PHE A 454 29.82 15.01 -7.74
N ALA A 455 30.81 14.39 -8.37
CA ALA A 455 31.98 13.85 -7.68
C ALA A 455 32.73 14.93 -6.87
N LYS A 456 32.91 16.12 -7.45
CA LYS A 456 33.58 17.23 -6.78
C LYS A 456 32.79 17.77 -5.59
N ALA A 457 31.48 17.93 -5.74
CA ALA A 457 30.60 18.32 -4.63
C ALA A 457 30.66 17.31 -3.49
N VAL A 458 30.53 16.02 -3.79
CA VAL A 458 30.66 14.96 -2.78
C VAL A 458 32.04 15.00 -2.11
N ASN A 459 33.12 15.15 -2.86
CA ASN A 459 34.48 15.23 -2.31
C ASN A 459 34.65 16.39 -1.32
N GLN A 460 34.03 17.55 -1.58
CA GLN A 460 34.01 18.67 -0.62
C GLN A 460 33.32 18.27 0.71
N GLY A 461 32.22 17.53 0.62
CA GLY A 461 31.52 17.01 1.79
C GLY A 461 32.34 15.96 2.55
N LEU A 462 33.01 15.05 1.83
CA LEU A 462 33.91 14.05 2.41
C LEU A 462 35.07 14.68 3.19
N ALA A 463 35.58 15.82 2.71
CA ALA A 463 36.69 16.52 3.36
C ALA A 463 36.34 17.06 4.77
N VAL A 464 35.06 17.39 5.02
CA VAL A 464 34.59 17.93 6.32
C VAL A 464 33.85 16.90 7.18
N ALA A 465 33.67 15.69 6.68
CA ALA A 465 33.08 14.57 7.39
C ALA A 465 33.91 14.21 8.64
N GLN A 466 33.24 13.85 9.74
CA GLN A 466 33.83 13.45 11.02
C GLN A 466 33.46 12.02 11.42
N GLY A 467 32.42 11.44 10.84
CA GLY A 467 31.97 10.08 11.07
C GLY A 467 33.01 9.02 10.68
N SER A 468 32.99 7.90 11.41
CA SER A 468 33.74 6.68 11.03
C SER A 468 33.09 5.96 9.85
N ASN A 469 31.79 6.20 9.65
CA ASN A 469 31.03 5.74 8.50
C ASN A 469 30.62 6.93 7.64
N ILE A 470 30.55 6.71 6.34
CA ILE A 470 30.07 7.68 5.37
C ILE A 470 28.85 7.08 4.67
N VAL A 471 27.83 7.90 4.46
CA VAL A 471 26.74 7.61 3.53
C VAL A 471 26.66 8.74 2.52
N LEU A 472 26.79 8.40 1.25
CA LEU A 472 26.41 9.29 0.15
C LEU A 472 24.93 9.10 -0.10
N LEU A 473 24.17 10.19 -0.16
CA LEU A 473 22.72 10.14 -0.40
C LEU A 473 22.31 11.28 -1.32
N ASN A 474 21.56 10.97 -2.38
CA ASN A 474 21.02 12.00 -3.26
C ASN A 474 19.88 12.77 -2.59
N ASN A 475 19.70 14.04 -2.98
CA ASN A 475 18.66 14.91 -2.45
C ASN A 475 17.23 14.57 -2.93
N ASP A 476 17.09 13.65 -3.87
CA ASP A 476 15.84 13.11 -4.41
C ASP A 476 15.52 11.68 -3.91
N CYS A 477 16.08 11.34 -2.75
CA CYS A 477 15.82 10.09 -2.04
C CYS A 477 14.94 10.28 -0.81
N VAL A 478 14.12 9.28 -0.49
CA VAL A 478 13.32 9.22 0.74
C VAL A 478 13.64 7.92 1.47
N VAL A 479 14.17 8.03 2.69
CA VAL A 479 14.65 6.88 3.47
C VAL A 479 13.56 6.23 4.32
N SER A 480 13.69 4.94 4.63
CA SER A 480 12.70 4.17 5.40
C SER A 480 13.13 3.92 6.86
N THR A 481 12.21 3.46 7.70
CA THR A 481 12.46 3.17 9.11
C THR A 481 13.61 2.16 9.29
N GLY A 482 14.65 2.60 10.03
CA GLY A 482 15.85 1.83 10.34
C GLY A 482 16.81 1.61 9.16
N TRP A 483 16.63 2.34 8.05
CA TRP A 483 17.45 2.18 6.84
C TRP A 483 18.95 2.23 7.16
N LEU A 484 19.38 3.18 7.99
CA LEU A 484 20.78 3.40 8.31
C LEU A 484 21.35 2.23 9.12
N TYR A 485 20.63 1.75 10.15
CA TYR A 485 21.04 0.53 10.86
C TYR A 485 21.26 -0.64 9.90
N GLY A 486 20.31 -0.89 9.00
CA GLY A 486 20.37 -2.02 8.09
C GLY A 486 21.53 -1.92 7.10
N LEU A 487 21.83 -0.70 6.60
CA LEU A 487 22.99 -0.47 5.73
C LEU A 487 24.30 -0.68 6.47
N LEU A 488 24.43 -0.12 7.68
CA LEU A 488 25.63 -0.29 8.49
C LEU A 488 25.80 -1.75 8.92
N GLU A 489 24.72 -2.42 9.30
CA GLU A 489 24.76 -3.85 9.61
C GLU A 489 25.23 -4.66 8.40
N SER A 490 24.74 -4.37 7.20
CA SER A 490 25.19 -5.01 5.95
C SER A 490 26.66 -4.74 5.63
N LEU A 491 27.12 -3.50 5.85
CA LEU A 491 28.51 -3.11 5.66
C LEU A 491 29.45 -3.82 6.64
N TYR A 492 29.02 -4.02 7.89
CA TYR A 492 29.81 -4.63 8.95
C TYR A 492 29.56 -6.12 9.17
N ASP A 493 28.68 -6.72 8.36
CA ASP A 493 28.39 -8.16 8.35
C ASP A 493 29.64 -8.99 8.01
N ASN A 494 30.47 -8.47 7.10
CA ASN A 494 31.74 -9.06 6.72
C ASN A 494 32.81 -7.96 6.55
N GLU A 495 34.02 -8.21 7.04
CA GLU A 495 35.13 -7.26 6.91
C GLU A 495 35.51 -6.98 5.45
N LEU A 496 35.23 -7.92 4.54
CA LEU A 496 35.42 -7.74 3.09
C LEU A 496 34.37 -6.84 2.46
N ASN A 497 33.24 -6.54 3.12
CA ASN A 497 32.25 -5.63 2.57
C ASN A 497 32.80 -4.20 2.67
N GLY A 498 33.25 -3.64 1.55
CA GLY A 498 33.77 -2.28 1.45
C GLY A 498 32.66 -1.25 1.24
N LEU A 499 31.63 -1.63 0.47
CA LEU A 499 30.47 -0.80 0.14
C LEU A 499 29.15 -1.54 0.42
N ALA A 500 28.14 -0.81 0.86
CA ALA A 500 26.77 -1.31 0.96
C ALA A 500 25.77 -0.31 0.34
N GLY A 501 24.85 -0.78 -0.48
CA GLY A 501 23.77 0.03 -1.07
C GLY A 501 22.39 -0.61 -0.85
N PRO A 502 21.31 0.16 -0.70
CA PRO A 502 19.97 -0.39 -0.54
C PRO A 502 19.36 -0.79 -1.88
N VAL A 503 18.24 -1.52 -1.83
CA VAL A 503 17.35 -1.65 -2.99
C VAL A 503 16.47 -0.40 -3.14
N SER A 504 16.00 -0.12 -4.36
CA SER A 504 15.20 1.06 -4.69
C SER A 504 14.15 0.77 -5.78
N ASN A 505 13.21 1.70 -5.97
CA ASN A 505 12.14 1.61 -6.98
C ASN A 505 12.58 2.00 -8.39
N ASN A 506 13.57 2.89 -8.53
CA ASN A 506 13.90 3.50 -9.81
C ASN A 506 15.41 3.78 -9.92
N VAL A 507 16.18 2.75 -10.27
CA VAL A 507 17.65 2.78 -10.41
C VAL A 507 18.09 1.79 -11.48
N SER A 508 19.26 1.99 -12.09
CA SER A 508 19.77 0.99 -13.04
C SER A 508 20.33 -0.25 -12.31
N GLY A 509 20.17 -1.44 -12.88
CA GLY A 509 20.81 -2.66 -12.40
C GLY A 509 20.09 -3.37 -11.24
N GLU A 510 20.85 -4.19 -10.51
CA GLU A 510 20.33 -5.17 -9.53
C GLU A 510 19.69 -4.55 -8.28
N GLN A 511 19.93 -3.26 -8.01
CA GLN A 511 19.30 -2.56 -6.89
C GLN A 511 17.83 -2.23 -7.15
N GLN A 512 17.35 -2.32 -8.40
CA GLN A 512 15.95 -2.01 -8.70
C GLN A 512 15.03 -3.18 -8.36
N ILE A 513 14.01 -2.91 -7.56
CA ILE A 513 12.94 -3.86 -7.23
C ILE A 513 11.57 -3.28 -7.56
N SER A 514 10.61 -4.17 -7.86
CA SER A 514 9.23 -3.75 -8.04
C SER A 514 8.60 -3.34 -6.72
N VAL A 515 8.02 -2.14 -6.67
CA VAL A 515 7.32 -1.62 -5.49
C VAL A 515 5.79 -1.71 -5.66
N PRO A 516 5.03 -2.02 -4.59
CA PRO A 516 3.58 -2.14 -4.65
C PRO A 516 2.83 -0.84 -4.31
N TYR A 517 3.51 0.16 -3.73
CA TYR A 517 2.89 1.41 -3.31
C TYR A 517 2.79 2.40 -4.49
N GLN A 518 1.75 3.24 -4.49
CA GLN A 518 1.52 4.27 -5.51
C GLN A 518 2.03 5.66 -5.08
N ASP A 519 2.07 5.91 -3.78
CA ASP A 519 2.58 7.13 -3.17
C ASP A 519 3.47 6.79 -1.95
N LEU A 520 4.11 7.81 -1.37
CA LEU A 520 5.03 7.64 -0.26
C LEU A 520 4.37 7.12 1.04
N SER A 521 3.05 7.19 1.18
CA SER A 521 2.37 6.70 2.39
C SER A 521 2.52 5.18 2.54
N GLY A 522 2.53 4.44 1.42
CA GLY A 522 2.75 3.00 1.41
C GLY A 522 4.22 2.58 1.48
N MET A 523 5.15 3.51 1.29
CA MET A 523 6.59 3.23 1.16
C MET A 523 7.17 2.59 2.41
N ASP A 524 6.96 3.19 3.59
CA ASP A 524 7.58 2.72 4.82
C ASP A 524 6.97 1.38 5.28
N GLY A 525 5.69 1.16 5.00
CA GLY A 525 5.03 -0.13 5.24
C GLY A 525 5.60 -1.25 4.38
N PHE A 526 5.88 -0.97 3.11
CA PHE A 526 6.55 -1.89 2.20
C PHE A 526 8.01 -2.15 2.61
N ALA A 527 8.77 -1.10 2.91
CA ALA A 527 10.15 -1.24 3.37
C ALA A 527 10.24 -2.10 4.65
N TRP A 528 9.28 -1.94 5.56
CA TRP A 528 9.19 -2.74 6.77
C TRP A 528 8.98 -4.24 6.49
N SER A 529 8.20 -4.61 5.47
CA SER A 529 7.96 -6.03 5.15
C SER A 529 9.18 -6.73 4.53
N LEU A 530 10.09 -5.98 3.90
CA LEU A 530 11.36 -6.52 3.38
C LEU A 530 12.32 -6.98 4.49
N ARG A 531 12.22 -6.40 5.69
CA ARG A 531 13.09 -6.74 6.83
C ARG A 531 12.98 -8.19 7.30
N GLY A 532 11.84 -8.83 7.07
CA GLY A 532 11.61 -10.23 7.48
C GLY A 532 12.56 -11.23 6.82
N LYS A 533 13.26 -10.85 5.75
CA LYS A 533 14.25 -11.67 5.05
C LYS A 533 15.56 -10.91 4.90
N ARG A 534 16.39 -10.91 5.96
CA ARG A 534 17.76 -10.38 5.86
C ARG A 534 18.52 -11.16 4.79
N SER A 535 18.81 -10.49 3.70
CA SER A 535 19.54 -11.02 2.55
C SER A 535 20.48 -9.95 2.02
N LEU A 536 21.66 -10.40 1.58
CA LEU A 536 22.69 -9.60 0.93
C LEU A 536 23.01 -10.26 -0.41
N SER A 537 23.15 -9.47 -1.47
CA SER A 537 23.75 -9.94 -2.73
C SER A 537 25.05 -9.21 -2.99
N ILE A 538 26.10 -9.98 -3.30
CA ILE A 538 27.37 -9.42 -3.76
C ILE A 538 27.18 -8.95 -5.19
N THR A 539 27.71 -7.78 -5.51
CA THR A 539 27.62 -7.19 -6.85
C THR A 539 28.93 -6.49 -7.19
N ASP A 540 29.17 -6.31 -8.49
CA ASP A 540 30.33 -5.54 -8.97
C ASP A 540 30.01 -4.04 -9.12
N ARG A 541 28.74 -3.67 -8.99
CA ARG A 541 28.26 -2.30 -9.22
C ARG A 541 27.13 -1.92 -8.26
N LEU A 542 27.31 -0.80 -7.56
CA LEU A 542 26.25 -0.08 -6.84
C LEU A 542 26.06 1.29 -7.49
N VAL A 543 24.80 1.66 -7.72
CA VAL A 543 24.39 2.99 -8.15
C VAL A 543 24.50 3.96 -6.97
N GLY A 544 25.17 5.08 -7.18
CA GLY A 544 25.55 6.07 -6.16
C GLY A 544 24.41 6.91 -5.57
N PHE A 545 23.13 6.54 -5.75
CA PHE A 545 22.00 7.27 -5.16
C PHE A 545 21.97 7.17 -3.63
N CYS A 546 22.44 6.03 -3.10
CA CYS A 546 22.62 5.78 -1.68
C CYS A 546 23.73 4.75 -1.47
N LEU A 547 24.86 5.16 -0.91
CA LEU A 547 26.05 4.32 -0.76
C LEU A 547 26.70 4.50 0.61
N ALA A 548 26.81 3.41 1.38
CA ALA A 548 27.44 3.39 2.70
C ALA A 548 28.84 2.73 2.64
N PHE A 549 29.83 3.33 3.31
CA PHE A 549 31.17 2.76 3.43
C PHE A 549 31.92 3.26 4.67
N ARG A 550 33.01 2.56 5.04
CA ARG A 550 33.89 2.98 6.15
C ARG A 550 34.79 4.11 5.67
N ARG A 551 34.98 5.15 6.48
CA ARG A 551 35.89 6.26 6.13
C ARG A 551 37.29 5.79 5.76
N SER A 552 37.81 4.77 6.47
CA SER A 552 39.13 4.18 6.22
C SER A 552 39.30 3.53 4.84
N LEU A 553 38.21 3.32 4.09
CA LEU A 553 38.28 2.88 2.70
C LEU A 553 38.91 3.96 1.81
N LEU A 554 38.66 5.24 2.12
CA LEU A 554 39.19 6.37 1.34
C LEU A 554 40.71 6.43 1.37
N ASP A 555 41.34 5.99 2.46
CA ASP A 555 42.81 5.93 2.58
C ASP A 555 43.43 4.91 1.60
N GLN A 556 42.64 3.92 1.15
CA GLN A 556 43.10 2.84 0.26
C GLN A 556 42.78 3.10 -1.20
N ILE A 557 41.59 3.66 -1.48
CA ILE A 557 41.11 3.81 -2.85
C ILE A 557 41.04 5.26 -3.33
N GLY A 558 41.18 6.24 -2.44
CA GLY A 558 40.94 7.66 -2.71
C GLY A 558 39.45 8.04 -2.71
N THR A 559 39.14 9.27 -3.10
CA THR A 559 37.77 9.81 -3.15
C THR A 559 37.09 9.53 -4.50
N LEU A 560 35.92 10.11 -4.78
CA LEU A 560 35.30 9.99 -6.10
C LEU A 560 36.17 10.69 -7.15
N ASP A 561 36.23 10.12 -8.36
CA ASP A 561 37.07 10.64 -9.44
C ASP A 561 36.36 11.81 -10.13
N GLU A 562 36.93 13.02 -10.01
CA GLU A 562 36.34 14.25 -10.53
C GLU A 562 36.35 14.33 -12.06
N GLN A 563 37.05 13.42 -12.76
CA GLN A 563 37.05 13.39 -14.21
C GLN A 563 35.66 13.13 -14.81
N PHE A 564 34.71 12.57 -14.05
CA PHE A 564 33.34 12.29 -14.52
C PHE A 564 32.40 13.51 -14.47
N ARG A 565 32.90 14.71 -14.15
CA ARG A 565 32.18 15.99 -14.26
C ARG A 565 30.76 15.96 -13.65
N ILE A 566 29.72 16.12 -14.48
CA ILE A 566 28.32 16.34 -14.07
C ILE A 566 27.75 15.12 -13.33
N GLY A 567 28.25 13.91 -13.59
CA GLY A 567 27.84 12.66 -12.95
C GLY A 567 27.70 11.50 -13.95
N CYS A 568 27.35 10.32 -13.46
CA CYS A 568 27.40 9.03 -14.16
C CYS A 568 28.83 8.46 -14.31
N PHE A 569 29.00 7.20 -13.91
CA PHE A 569 30.24 6.40 -13.89
C PHE A 569 31.24 6.69 -12.76
N GLU A 570 31.05 7.73 -11.94
CA GLU A 570 31.86 7.95 -10.73
C GLU A 570 31.65 6.85 -9.67
N ASP A 571 30.43 6.35 -9.57
CA ASP A 571 30.02 5.25 -8.69
C ASP A 571 30.52 3.90 -9.21
N ASP A 572 30.41 3.65 -10.52
CA ASP A 572 31.02 2.51 -11.21
C ASP A 572 32.55 2.45 -10.98
N ASP A 573 33.22 3.60 -11.08
CA ASP A 573 34.65 3.72 -10.84
C ASP A 573 35.02 3.46 -9.38
N PHE A 574 34.23 3.99 -8.45
CA PHE A 574 34.42 3.81 -7.02
C PHE A 574 34.19 2.34 -6.60
N CYS A 575 33.17 1.67 -7.14
CA CYS A 575 32.93 0.25 -6.94
C CYS A 575 34.11 -0.58 -7.45
N ARG A 576 34.58 -0.30 -8.67
CA ARG A 576 35.70 -1.04 -9.28
C ARG A 576 37.01 -0.87 -8.50
N ARG A 577 37.35 0.34 -8.05
CA ARG A 577 38.52 0.56 -7.18
C ARG A 577 38.40 -0.17 -5.86
N THR A 578 37.20 -0.19 -5.27
CA THR A 578 36.94 -0.94 -4.03
C THR A 578 37.19 -2.44 -4.23
N ILE A 579 36.70 -3.01 -5.32
CA ILE A 579 36.89 -4.43 -5.65
C ILE A 579 38.36 -4.76 -5.91
N GLN A 580 39.09 -3.89 -6.63
CA GLN A 580 40.53 -4.07 -6.87
C GLN A 580 41.37 -3.98 -5.59
N ALA A 581 40.92 -3.24 -4.58
CA ALA A 581 41.53 -3.21 -3.25
C ALA A 581 41.23 -4.47 -2.41
N GLY A 582 40.50 -5.45 -2.96
CA GLY A 582 40.19 -6.72 -2.30
C GLY A 582 38.89 -6.74 -1.50
N TYR A 583 38.09 -5.68 -1.59
CA TYR A 583 36.77 -5.59 -0.95
C TYR A 583 35.65 -6.04 -1.90
N ARG A 584 34.43 -6.04 -1.37
CA ARG A 584 33.18 -6.37 -2.07
C ARG A 584 32.19 -5.22 -1.95
N ALA A 585 31.35 -5.07 -2.96
CA ALA A 585 30.14 -4.28 -2.85
C ALA A 585 28.95 -5.22 -2.59
N VAL A 586 28.04 -4.81 -1.69
CA VAL A 586 26.85 -5.60 -1.34
C VAL A 586 25.57 -4.79 -1.46
N ILE A 587 24.52 -5.43 -1.96
CA ILE A 587 23.15 -4.89 -1.96
C ILE A 587 22.44 -5.40 -0.71
N ALA A 588 22.02 -4.48 0.14
CA ALA A 588 21.22 -4.76 1.32
C ALA A 588 19.74 -4.92 0.91
N GLN A 589 19.34 -6.15 0.53
CA GLN A 589 17.99 -6.43 0.00
C GLN A 589 16.85 -6.19 1.01
N HIS A 590 17.19 -6.13 2.29
CA HIS A 590 16.27 -5.86 3.39
C HIS A 590 16.19 -4.37 3.76
N VAL A 591 16.91 -3.50 3.03
CA VAL A 591 16.86 -2.05 3.19
C VAL A 591 16.36 -1.41 1.92
N PHE A 592 15.34 -0.57 2.06
CA PHE A 592 14.73 0.13 0.94
C PHE A 592 14.86 1.65 1.08
N VAL A 593 15.25 2.31 0.00
CA VAL A 593 15.25 3.78 -0.14
C VAL A 593 14.52 4.13 -1.43
N HIS A 594 13.50 4.97 -1.34
CA HIS A 594 12.80 5.47 -2.52
C HIS A 594 13.67 6.50 -3.22
N HIS A 595 13.76 6.41 -4.54
CA HIS A 595 14.46 7.35 -5.39
C HIS A 595 13.50 7.85 -6.47
N TYR A 596 13.30 9.16 -6.54
CA TYR A 596 12.41 9.74 -7.55
C TYR A 596 12.94 9.53 -8.97
N GLY A 597 14.27 9.49 -9.11
CA GLY A 597 14.96 9.13 -10.35
C GLY A 597 15.04 10.28 -11.33
N SER A 598 16.27 10.74 -11.60
CA SER A 598 16.63 11.73 -12.61
C SER A 598 15.82 13.04 -12.59
N VAL A 599 15.14 13.37 -11.49
CA VAL A 599 14.39 14.63 -11.34
C VAL A 599 15.35 15.82 -11.42
N THR A 600 16.58 15.64 -10.94
CA THR A 600 17.68 16.61 -11.06
C THR A 600 18.19 16.77 -12.50
N PHE A 601 18.17 15.72 -13.33
CA PHE A 601 18.57 15.79 -14.74
C PHE A 601 17.45 16.33 -15.64
N GLN A 602 16.20 15.92 -15.39
CA GLN A 602 15.03 16.36 -16.14
C GLN A 602 14.69 17.84 -15.88
N GLY A 603 14.82 18.31 -14.62
CA GLY A 603 14.61 19.72 -14.28
C GLY A 603 15.69 20.67 -14.81
N ALA A 604 16.82 20.13 -15.25
CA ALA A 604 18.00 20.87 -15.67
C ALA A 604 18.19 21.02 -17.19
N GLY A 605 17.41 20.27 -17.98
CA GLY A 605 17.55 20.25 -19.44
C GLY A 605 18.86 19.63 -19.94
N PHE A 606 19.55 18.82 -19.13
CA PHE A 606 20.73 18.07 -19.57
C PHE A 606 20.33 16.91 -20.48
N ASP A 607 21.05 16.72 -21.58
CA ASP A 607 20.96 15.48 -22.37
C ASP A 607 21.74 14.38 -21.64
N LEU A 608 21.00 13.56 -20.89
CA LEU A 608 21.56 12.42 -20.16
C LEU A 608 22.30 11.45 -21.09
N GLY A 609 21.89 11.34 -22.37
CA GLY A 609 22.56 10.50 -23.36
C GLY A 609 23.98 10.99 -23.66
N GLU A 610 24.14 12.30 -23.89
CA GLU A 610 25.45 12.90 -24.17
C GLU A 610 26.41 12.79 -22.98
N ILE A 611 25.90 13.02 -21.76
CA ILE A 611 26.69 12.85 -20.51
C ILE A 611 27.12 11.40 -20.34
N LEU A 612 26.20 10.44 -20.55
CA LEU A 612 26.51 9.01 -20.45
C LEU A 612 27.56 8.58 -21.48
N GLU A 613 27.42 9.00 -22.74
CA GLU A 613 28.39 8.67 -23.78
C GLU A 613 29.80 9.22 -23.48
N GLU A 614 29.88 10.49 -23.07
CA GLU A 614 31.15 11.14 -22.76
C GLU A 614 31.83 10.50 -21.54
N ASN A 615 31.07 10.24 -20.47
CA ASN A 615 31.62 9.61 -19.27
C ASN A 615 31.91 8.11 -19.46
N GLN A 616 31.17 7.42 -20.33
CA GLN A 616 31.50 6.05 -20.73
C GLN A 616 32.86 6.00 -21.45
N LYS A 617 33.16 6.97 -22.34
CA LYS A 617 34.47 7.08 -22.99
C LYS A 617 35.59 7.30 -21.97
N ARG A 618 35.38 8.19 -20.99
CA ARG A 618 36.35 8.44 -19.90
C ARG A 618 36.57 7.19 -19.04
N TYR A 619 35.49 6.49 -18.70
CA TYR A 619 35.54 5.24 -17.94
C TYR A 619 36.31 4.17 -18.73
N ALA A 620 36.01 3.99 -20.02
CA ALA A 620 36.69 3.05 -20.89
C ALA A 620 38.17 3.41 -21.06
N ALA A 621 38.52 4.69 -21.21
CA ALA A 621 39.91 5.13 -21.30
C ALA A 621 40.71 4.84 -20.02
N LYS A 622 40.10 5.04 -18.84
CA LYS A 622 40.73 4.73 -17.55
C LYS A 622 40.95 3.23 -17.35
N TRP A 623 39.97 2.41 -17.71
CA TRP A 623 39.94 1.00 -17.31
C TRP A 623 40.25 -0.02 -18.41
N ASN A 624 40.15 0.37 -19.68
CA ASN A 624 40.37 -0.48 -20.86
C ASN A 624 41.26 0.22 -21.92
N PRO A 625 42.48 0.69 -21.58
CA PRO A 625 43.31 1.51 -22.48
C PRO A 625 43.77 0.79 -23.77
N ASN A 626 43.64 -0.54 -23.84
CA ASN A 626 44.11 -1.37 -24.96
C ASN A 626 42.97 -1.96 -25.83
N ARG A 627 41.72 -1.55 -25.63
CA ARG A 627 40.59 -2.02 -26.47
C ARG A 627 40.44 -1.06 -27.66
N PRO A 628 40.54 -1.51 -28.92
CA PRO A 628 40.25 -0.64 -30.06
C PRO A 628 38.83 -0.11 -29.92
N THR A 629 38.67 1.20 -30.08
CA THR A 629 37.36 1.86 -30.11
C THR A 629 36.51 1.20 -31.18
N ALA A 630 35.53 0.40 -30.77
CA ALA A 630 34.55 -0.16 -31.67
C ALA A 630 33.72 0.97 -32.28
N ASP A 631 33.43 0.81 -33.56
CA ASP A 631 32.74 1.72 -34.46
C ASP A 631 31.47 2.35 -33.85
N ASN A 632 31.28 3.65 -34.03
CA ASN A 632 30.16 4.46 -33.54
C ASN A 632 28.89 4.25 -34.39
N SER A 633 28.55 3.00 -34.72
CA SER A 633 27.37 2.65 -35.49
C SER A 633 26.33 1.87 -34.68
N VAL A 634 26.32 2.02 -33.36
CA VAL A 634 25.16 1.61 -32.55
C VAL A 634 24.19 2.78 -32.53
N PRO A 635 22.97 2.65 -33.10
CA PRO A 635 22.00 3.73 -33.07
C PRO A 635 21.65 4.09 -31.62
N PRO A 636 21.25 5.35 -31.34
CA PRO A 636 20.87 5.76 -30.01
C PRO A 636 19.81 4.80 -29.47
N ALA A 637 19.97 4.36 -28.21
CA ALA A 637 19.02 3.50 -27.55
C ALA A 637 17.60 4.05 -27.76
N PRO A 638 16.65 3.26 -28.28
CA PRO A 638 15.30 3.74 -28.51
C PRO A 638 14.71 4.20 -27.17
N ARG A 639 13.89 5.24 -27.25
CA ARG A 639 13.17 5.85 -26.12
C ARG A 639 12.65 4.75 -25.22
N LEU A 640 12.97 4.82 -23.92
CA LEU A 640 12.38 3.98 -22.90
C LEU A 640 10.86 3.97 -23.12
N HIS A 641 10.31 2.84 -23.55
CA HIS A 641 8.90 2.60 -23.33
C HIS A 641 8.73 2.65 -21.82
N GLU A 642 7.86 3.54 -21.33
CA GLU A 642 7.44 3.46 -19.94
C GLU A 642 7.08 2.00 -19.69
N PRO A 643 7.67 1.35 -18.67
CA PRO A 643 7.20 0.04 -18.29
C PRO A 643 5.69 0.20 -18.11
N LYS A 644 4.89 -0.54 -18.89
CA LYS A 644 3.47 -0.78 -18.66
C LYS A 644 3.40 -0.94 -17.18
N THR A 645 2.95 0.13 -16.55
CA THR A 645 3.09 0.23 -15.13
C THR A 645 2.40 -1.01 -14.60
N VAL A 646 2.98 -1.64 -13.59
CA VAL A 646 2.23 -2.61 -12.77
C VAL A 646 1.12 -1.84 -12.01
N SER A 647 0.54 -0.78 -12.59
CA SER A 647 -0.24 0.30 -11.98
C SER A 647 -1.65 -0.11 -11.64
N GLN A 648 -2.09 -1.31 -11.99
CA GLN A 648 -3.41 -1.75 -11.58
C GLN A 648 -3.33 -3.21 -11.22
N ARG A 649 -2.80 -3.50 -10.02
CA ARG A 649 -3.08 -4.79 -9.38
C ARG A 649 -4.57 -4.95 -9.19
N TYR A 650 -5.31 -3.86 -8.98
CA TYR A 650 -6.75 -3.84 -8.78
C TYR A 650 -7.42 -2.79 -9.70
N THR A 651 -8.60 -3.13 -10.21
CA THR A 651 -9.59 -2.24 -10.82
C THR A 651 -10.69 -2.00 -9.81
N SER A 652 -11.02 -0.73 -9.55
CA SER A 652 -12.19 -0.37 -8.74
C SER A 652 -13.47 -0.60 -9.55
N VAL A 653 -14.31 -1.52 -9.11
CA VAL A 653 -15.65 -1.77 -9.64
C VAL A 653 -16.64 -1.23 -8.61
N ASN A 654 -17.49 -0.30 -9.01
CA ASN A 654 -18.58 0.15 -8.15
C ASN A 654 -19.61 -0.99 -8.05
N VAL A 655 -19.89 -1.45 -6.83
CA VAL A 655 -20.95 -2.41 -6.50
C VAL A 655 -22.02 -1.72 -5.66
N GLU A 656 -23.21 -2.33 -5.53
CA GLU A 656 -24.39 -1.69 -4.94
C GLU A 656 -24.15 -1.11 -3.53
N ASP A 657 -23.19 -1.66 -2.75
CA ASP A 657 -22.87 -1.18 -1.39
C ASP A 657 -21.45 -0.60 -1.21
N GLY A 658 -20.70 -0.34 -2.29
CA GLY A 658 -19.35 0.25 -2.16
C GLY A 658 -18.44 0.11 -3.38
N VAL A 659 -17.14 0.25 -3.15
CA VAL A 659 -16.11 0.08 -4.20
C VAL A 659 -15.43 -1.27 -4.01
N LEU A 660 -15.64 -2.20 -4.93
CA LEU A 660 -14.95 -3.48 -5.01
C LEU A 660 -13.58 -3.28 -5.70
N LEU A 661 -12.49 -3.40 -4.95
CA LEU A 661 -11.15 -3.45 -5.54
C LEU A 661 -10.89 -4.86 -6.08
N GLN A 662 -11.10 -5.09 -7.37
CA GLN A 662 -10.95 -6.41 -8.01
C GLN A 662 -9.60 -6.54 -8.71
N ARG A 663 -8.88 -7.65 -8.52
CA ARG A 663 -7.56 -7.82 -9.14
C ARG A 663 -7.65 -7.80 -10.68
N ARG A 664 -6.78 -7.03 -11.38
CA ARG A 664 -6.80 -6.91 -12.85
C ARG A 664 -6.61 -8.29 -13.50
N HIS A 665 -7.60 -8.71 -14.29
CA HIS A 665 -7.59 -9.98 -15.00
C HIS A 665 -6.59 -9.93 -16.15
N ILE A 666 -5.58 -10.82 -16.13
CA ILE A 666 -4.65 -11.01 -17.25
C ILE A 666 -5.40 -11.82 -18.30
N ARG A 667 -5.52 -11.31 -19.53
CA ARG A 667 -6.27 -11.99 -20.61
C ARG A 667 -5.32 -12.64 -21.61
N LEU A 668 -4.24 -11.95 -21.99
CA LEU A 668 -3.31 -12.41 -23.02
C LEU A 668 -1.86 -12.45 -22.50
N SER A 669 -1.30 -13.66 -22.39
CA SER A 669 0.11 -13.89 -22.03
C SER A 669 0.95 -14.16 -23.27
N LEU A 670 2.04 -13.40 -23.45
CA LEU A 670 3.08 -13.75 -24.42
C LEU A 670 4.03 -14.79 -23.80
N CYS A 671 4.24 -15.91 -24.48
CA CYS A 671 5.17 -16.97 -24.08
C CYS A 671 6.26 -17.15 -25.14
N MET A 672 7.51 -17.09 -24.73
CA MET A 672 8.68 -17.17 -25.61
C MET A 672 9.75 -18.08 -25.03
N ILE A 673 10.53 -18.69 -25.93
CA ILE A 673 11.82 -19.29 -25.62
C ILE A 673 12.91 -18.47 -26.29
N VAL A 674 14.03 -18.24 -25.60
CA VAL A 674 15.13 -17.43 -26.12
C VAL A 674 16.47 -18.15 -25.95
N ARG A 675 17.39 -17.87 -26.88
CA ARG A 675 18.80 -18.25 -26.80
C ARG A 675 19.62 -17.42 -27.76
N ASP A 676 20.55 -16.61 -27.26
CA ASP A 676 21.57 -15.93 -28.07
C ASP A 676 21.01 -15.13 -29.28
N ASN A 677 19.91 -14.38 -29.07
CA ASN A 677 19.17 -13.63 -30.09
C ASN A 677 19.21 -12.10 -29.85
N GLU A 678 20.33 -11.57 -29.35
CA GLU A 678 20.48 -10.15 -29.00
C GLU A 678 20.13 -9.20 -30.16
N ASP A 679 20.46 -9.58 -31.39
CA ASP A 679 20.27 -8.74 -32.59
C ASP A 679 18.80 -8.60 -33.02
N THR A 680 17.91 -9.50 -32.59
CA THR A 680 16.50 -9.54 -33.05
C THR A 680 15.47 -9.35 -31.94
N ILE A 681 15.82 -9.71 -30.70
CA ILE A 681 14.86 -9.77 -29.59
C ILE A 681 14.27 -8.41 -29.21
N GLU A 682 15.03 -7.31 -29.37
CA GLU A 682 14.53 -5.97 -29.07
C GLU A 682 13.40 -5.56 -30.02
N ALA A 683 13.59 -5.77 -31.33
CA ALA A 683 12.57 -5.49 -32.34
C ALA A 683 11.35 -6.42 -32.21
N CYS A 684 11.59 -7.69 -31.88
CA CYS A 684 10.53 -8.65 -31.58
C CYS A 684 9.65 -8.16 -30.44
N LEU A 685 10.24 -7.84 -29.28
CA LEU A 685 9.50 -7.43 -28.09
C LEU A 685 8.82 -6.08 -28.29
N ASP A 686 9.47 -5.10 -28.90
CA ASP A 686 8.88 -3.79 -29.19
C ASP A 686 7.59 -3.91 -30.00
N SER A 687 7.58 -4.80 -30.99
CA SER A 687 6.43 -5.00 -31.88
C SER A 687 5.17 -5.52 -31.17
N ILE A 688 5.35 -6.41 -30.18
CA ILE A 688 4.27 -7.09 -29.47
C ILE A 688 3.92 -6.45 -28.12
N TYR A 689 4.87 -5.73 -27.51
CA TYR A 689 4.78 -5.15 -26.18
C TYR A 689 3.48 -4.38 -25.91
N PRO A 690 2.97 -3.50 -26.82
CA PRO A 690 1.75 -2.75 -26.56
C PRO A 690 0.49 -3.63 -26.43
N TRP A 691 0.51 -4.85 -26.98
CA TRP A 691 -0.70 -5.62 -27.25
C TRP A 691 -0.98 -6.73 -26.23
N VAL A 692 0.02 -7.16 -25.46
CA VAL A 692 -0.09 -8.26 -24.48
C VAL A 692 -0.15 -7.76 -23.03
N ASP A 693 -0.69 -8.55 -22.11
CA ASP A 693 -0.85 -8.14 -20.70
C ASP A 693 0.32 -8.57 -19.82
N GLU A 694 1.01 -9.64 -20.20
CA GLU A 694 2.27 -10.06 -19.60
C GLU A 694 3.18 -10.73 -20.63
N ILE A 695 4.48 -10.78 -20.32
CA ILE A 695 5.51 -11.39 -21.14
C ILE A 695 6.27 -12.41 -20.30
N ILE A 696 6.37 -13.64 -20.81
CA ILE A 696 7.02 -14.77 -20.16
C ILE A 696 8.09 -15.29 -21.11
N VAL A 697 9.31 -15.34 -20.61
CA VAL A 697 10.48 -15.74 -21.40
C VAL A 697 11.20 -16.84 -20.65
N VAL A 698 11.39 -17.97 -21.32
CA VAL A 698 12.27 -19.05 -20.88
C VAL A 698 13.59 -18.95 -21.63
N ASP A 699 14.66 -18.63 -20.91
CA ASP A 699 16.02 -18.65 -21.43
C ASP A 699 16.59 -20.06 -21.37
N THR A 700 17.05 -20.55 -22.53
CA THR A 700 17.62 -21.89 -22.68
C THR A 700 19.15 -21.93 -22.59
N GLY A 701 19.76 -20.83 -22.16
CA GLY A 701 21.19 -20.72 -21.86
C GLY A 701 21.91 -19.70 -22.71
N SER A 702 21.34 -18.50 -22.83
CA SER A 702 21.95 -17.36 -23.53
C SER A 702 23.27 -16.94 -22.87
N ARG A 703 24.21 -16.48 -23.70
CA ARG A 703 25.55 -15.98 -23.34
C ARG A 703 25.76 -14.53 -23.76
N ASP A 704 24.79 -13.96 -24.46
CA ASP A 704 24.74 -12.58 -24.93
C ASP A 704 23.77 -11.74 -24.08
N ARG A 705 23.42 -10.51 -24.53
CA ARG A 705 22.53 -9.62 -23.79
C ARG A 705 21.03 -9.92 -23.98
N THR A 706 20.66 -11.04 -24.60
CA THR A 706 19.25 -11.42 -24.82
C THR A 706 18.41 -11.35 -23.53
N PRO A 707 18.84 -11.94 -22.39
CA PRO A 707 18.06 -11.89 -21.16
C PRO A 707 17.86 -10.46 -20.63
N ASP A 708 18.87 -9.60 -20.77
CA ASP A 708 18.82 -8.22 -20.29
C ASP A 708 17.86 -7.37 -21.13
N ILE A 709 17.84 -7.59 -22.45
CA ILE A 709 16.86 -6.96 -23.34
C ILE A 709 15.45 -7.40 -22.96
N CYS A 710 15.20 -8.70 -22.75
CA CYS A 710 13.88 -9.18 -22.31
C CYS A 710 13.43 -8.53 -21.00
N ARG A 711 14.33 -8.41 -20.00
CA ARG A 711 14.02 -7.77 -18.70
C ARG A 711 13.64 -6.29 -18.84
N ARG A 712 14.25 -5.55 -19.78
CA ARG A 712 13.90 -4.14 -20.06
C ARG A 712 12.45 -3.96 -20.50
N PHE A 713 11.87 -4.96 -21.18
CA PHE A 713 10.45 -4.98 -21.55
C PHE A 713 9.52 -5.52 -20.43
N GLY A 714 10.02 -5.71 -19.21
CA GLY A 714 9.23 -6.23 -18.09
C GLY A 714 8.88 -7.72 -18.21
N ALA A 715 9.64 -8.49 -19.01
CA ALA A 715 9.45 -9.92 -19.13
C ALA A 715 9.76 -10.66 -17.82
N ARG A 716 8.93 -11.63 -17.47
CA ARG A 716 9.20 -12.59 -16.40
C ARG A 716 10.13 -13.67 -16.96
N MET A 717 11.39 -13.60 -16.56
CA MET A 717 12.45 -14.51 -17.00
C MET A 717 12.47 -15.79 -16.16
N PHE A 718 12.62 -16.92 -16.83
CA PHE A 718 12.83 -18.23 -16.23
C PHE A 718 13.96 -18.94 -16.96
N GLU A 719 14.72 -19.76 -16.25
CA GLU A 719 15.82 -20.53 -16.84
C GLU A 719 15.37 -21.98 -17.04
N PHE A 720 15.66 -22.54 -18.21
CA PHE A 720 15.42 -23.94 -18.52
C PHE A 720 16.65 -24.51 -19.22
N PRO A 721 17.41 -25.44 -18.59
CA PRO A 721 18.57 -26.04 -19.24
C PRO A 721 18.19 -26.63 -20.60
N TRP A 722 18.94 -26.31 -21.65
CA TRP A 722 18.69 -26.90 -22.96
C TRP A 722 18.90 -28.42 -22.92
N ILE A 723 17.84 -29.18 -23.23
CA ILE A 723 17.81 -30.66 -23.21
C ILE A 723 17.49 -31.28 -24.58
N ASP A 724 17.77 -30.57 -25.68
CA ASP A 724 17.46 -31.00 -27.05
C ASP A 724 15.96 -31.27 -27.31
N ASP A 725 15.10 -30.42 -26.73
CA ASP A 725 13.63 -30.53 -26.86
C ASP A 725 12.96 -29.14 -26.84
N PHE A 726 12.53 -28.64 -28.00
CA PHE A 726 11.82 -27.37 -28.13
C PHE A 726 10.45 -27.40 -27.46
N SER A 727 9.74 -28.53 -27.53
CA SER A 727 8.45 -28.69 -26.85
C SER A 727 8.60 -28.55 -25.34
N ALA A 728 9.66 -29.13 -24.75
CA ALA A 728 9.91 -29.03 -23.33
C ALA A 728 10.13 -27.57 -22.89
N ALA A 729 10.99 -26.84 -23.60
CA ALA A 729 11.24 -25.42 -23.30
C ALA A 729 9.99 -24.54 -23.50
N ARG A 730 9.21 -24.77 -24.58
CA ARG A 730 7.94 -24.04 -24.77
C ARG A 730 6.94 -24.36 -23.68
N ASN A 731 6.76 -25.64 -23.32
CA ASN A 731 5.84 -26.05 -22.25
C ASN A 731 6.24 -25.48 -20.90
N GLU A 732 7.54 -25.32 -20.64
CA GLU A 732 8.02 -24.64 -19.44
C GLU A 732 7.56 -23.18 -19.42
N SER A 733 7.57 -22.47 -20.55
CA SER A 733 7.06 -21.10 -20.62
C SER A 733 5.55 -21.02 -20.32
N LEU A 734 4.76 -22.01 -20.77
CA LEU A 734 3.30 -22.04 -20.54
C LEU A 734 2.96 -22.21 -19.05
N ARG A 735 3.80 -22.91 -18.27
CA ARG A 735 3.58 -23.16 -16.84
C ARG A 735 3.47 -21.88 -16.01
N TYR A 736 4.09 -20.80 -16.48
CA TYR A 736 4.12 -19.53 -15.79
C TYR A 736 3.03 -18.54 -16.26
N ALA A 737 2.33 -18.88 -17.34
CA ALA A 737 1.29 -18.05 -17.96
C ALA A 737 0.03 -17.97 -17.09
N ARG A 738 -0.47 -16.74 -16.89
CA ARG A 738 -1.65 -16.43 -16.08
C ARG A 738 -2.85 -15.99 -16.93
N GLY A 739 -2.63 -15.65 -18.19
CA GLY A 739 -3.67 -15.21 -19.12
C GLY A 739 -4.61 -16.35 -19.50
N GLU A 740 -5.85 -16.01 -19.84
CA GLU A 740 -6.82 -16.95 -20.41
C GLU A 740 -6.36 -17.46 -21.78
N TRP A 741 -5.69 -16.59 -22.54
CA TRP A 741 -5.12 -16.88 -23.85
C TRP A 741 -3.61 -16.80 -23.78
N ILE A 742 -2.96 -17.77 -24.41
CA ILE A 742 -1.53 -17.78 -24.67
C ILE A 742 -1.32 -17.37 -26.13
N PHE A 743 -0.45 -16.39 -26.34
CA PHE A 743 0.17 -16.12 -27.62
C PHE A 743 1.64 -16.50 -27.53
N TRP A 744 2.15 -17.22 -28.53
CA TRP A 744 3.57 -17.56 -28.58
C TRP A 744 4.22 -17.01 -29.84
N MET A 745 5.47 -16.61 -29.69
CA MET A 745 6.23 -15.92 -30.73
C MET A 745 7.70 -16.34 -30.63
N ASP A 746 8.36 -16.48 -31.77
CA ASP A 746 9.79 -16.75 -31.81
C ASP A 746 10.58 -15.45 -31.59
N SER A 747 11.82 -15.57 -31.11
CA SER A 747 12.62 -14.41 -30.67
C SER A 747 13.18 -13.54 -31.82
N ASP A 748 12.89 -13.93 -33.04
CA ASP A 748 13.21 -13.25 -34.29
C ASP A 748 11.96 -12.89 -35.12
N ASP A 749 10.75 -13.19 -34.64
CA ASP A 749 9.50 -12.77 -35.26
C ASP A 749 9.23 -11.27 -35.00
N ILE A 750 8.41 -10.62 -35.83
CA ILE A 750 7.88 -9.26 -35.62
C ILE A 750 6.40 -9.23 -35.99
N ILE A 751 5.58 -8.50 -35.22
CA ILE A 751 4.15 -8.28 -35.53
C ILE A 751 3.87 -6.82 -35.94
N GLU A 752 3.15 -6.61 -37.04
CA GLU A 752 2.71 -5.27 -37.44
C GLU A 752 1.66 -4.71 -36.47
N GLN A 753 1.65 -3.40 -36.25
CA GLN A 753 0.77 -2.75 -35.26
C GLN A 753 -0.73 -3.08 -35.44
N ASP A 754 -1.22 -3.11 -36.69
CA ASP A 754 -2.61 -3.44 -36.99
C ASP A 754 -2.94 -4.89 -36.64
N GLN A 755 -2.00 -5.82 -36.83
CA GLN A 755 -2.17 -7.23 -36.45
C GLN A 755 -2.09 -7.40 -34.93
N GLY A 756 -1.18 -6.68 -34.25
CA GLY A 756 -1.10 -6.65 -32.80
C GLY A 756 -2.38 -6.12 -32.15
N ARG A 757 -2.98 -5.06 -32.72
CA ARG A 757 -4.30 -4.55 -32.27
C ARG A 757 -5.40 -5.58 -32.43
N ARG A 758 -5.45 -6.28 -33.58
CA ARG A 758 -6.43 -7.34 -33.85
C ARG A 758 -6.25 -8.54 -32.93
N LEU A 759 -5.01 -8.94 -32.65
CA LEU A 759 -4.67 -9.98 -31.69
C LEU A 759 -5.21 -9.64 -30.29
N ARG A 760 -4.97 -8.41 -29.83
CA ARG A 760 -5.50 -7.95 -28.54
C ARG A 760 -7.03 -7.96 -28.54
N GLN A 761 -7.66 -7.44 -29.59
CA GLN A 761 -9.12 -7.44 -29.71
C GLN A 761 -9.71 -8.85 -29.71
N LEU A 762 -9.04 -9.78 -30.39
CA LEU A 762 -9.42 -11.19 -30.43
C LEU A 762 -9.42 -11.79 -29.02
N ALA A 763 -8.34 -11.65 -28.26
CA ALA A 763 -8.24 -12.20 -26.90
C ALA A 763 -9.29 -11.62 -25.91
N TYR A 764 -9.77 -10.40 -26.16
CA TYR A 764 -10.74 -9.70 -25.31
C TYR A 764 -12.20 -9.81 -25.79
N SER A 765 -12.44 -10.39 -26.96
CA SER A 765 -13.80 -10.60 -27.46
C SER A 765 -14.44 -11.85 -26.82
N PRO A 766 -15.79 -11.94 -26.75
CA PRO A 766 -16.46 -13.15 -26.31
C PRO A 766 -16.14 -14.33 -27.25
N HIS A 767 -15.88 -15.49 -26.66
CA HIS A 767 -15.60 -16.75 -27.35
C HIS A 767 -16.55 -17.83 -26.87
N THR A 768 -16.86 -18.77 -27.74
CA THR A 768 -17.54 -20.00 -27.35
C THR A 768 -16.57 -20.92 -26.61
N ASP A 769 -17.10 -21.80 -25.74
CA ASP A 769 -16.29 -22.71 -24.93
C ASP A 769 -15.56 -23.77 -25.77
N ASP A 770 -16.02 -24.03 -26.99
CA ASP A 770 -15.41 -24.94 -27.97
C ASP A 770 -14.29 -24.28 -28.81
N CYS A 771 -14.00 -22.99 -28.62
CA CYS A 771 -12.88 -22.32 -29.28
C CYS A 771 -11.57 -22.54 -28.49
N PHE A 772 -10.70 -23.41 -28.99
CA PHE A 772 -9.44 -23.76 -28.31
C PHE A 772 -8.22 -22.95 -28.79
N GLY A 773 -8.27 -22.35 -29.98
CA GLY A 773 -7.15 -21.58 -30.52
C GLY A 773 -7.41 -21.01 -31.91
N TYR A 774 -6.49 -20.16 -32.35
CA TYR A 774 -6.53 -19.48 -33.65
C TYR A 774 -5.28 -19.77 -34.46
N VAL A 775 -5.52 -20.03 -35.74
CA VAL A 775 -4.49 -20.11 -36.77
C VAL A 775 -4.15 -18.69 -37.21
N MET A 776 -2.86 -18.40 -37.29
CA MET A 776 -2.30 -17.16 -37.80
C MET A 776 -1.38 -17.46 -38.98
N GLN A 777 -1.39 -16.58 -39.97
CA GLN A 777 -0.48 -16.65 -41.10
C GLN A 777 0.87 -16.06 -40.70
N VAL A 778 1.92 -16.88 -40.77
CA VAL A 778 3.30 -16.47 -40.55
C VAL A 778 3.95 -16.27 -41.90
N GLN A 779 4.60 -15.12 -42.08
CA GLN A 779 5.24 -14.74 -43.33
C GLN A 779 6.76 -14.74 -43.16
N CYS A 780 7.43 -15.71 -43.78
CA CYS A 780 8.90 -15.78 -43.77
C CYS A 780 9.48 -15.23 -45.06
N ARG A 781 10.37 -14.25 -44.94
CA ARG A 781 11.15 -13.68 -46.06
C ARG A 781 12.43 -14.47 -46.27
N SER A 782 12.61 -15.06 -47.45
CA SER A 782 13.89 -15.63 -47.83
C SER A 782 14.93 -14.52 -48.01
N SER A 783 16.02 -14.59 -47.25
CA SER A 783 17.15 -13.66 -47.31
C SER A 783 17.92 -13.70 -48.64
N THR A 784 17.73 -14.74 -49.45
CA THR A 784 18.48 -14.98 -50.69
C THR A 784 17.68 -14.79 -51.98
N SER A 785 16.35 -14.95 -51.96
CA SER A 785 15.52 -14.89 -53.17
C SER A 785 14.42 -13.83 -53.15
N GLY A 786 14.18 -13.16 -52.01
CA GLY A 786 13.08 -12.20 -51.86
C GLY A 786 11.68 -12.81 -51.98
N GLN A 787 11.57 -14.14 -52.15
CA GLN A 787 10.30 -14.85 -52.16
C GLN A 787 9.74 -14.96 -50.74
N MET A 788 8.44 -14.71 -50.63
CA MET A 788 7.66 -14.84 -49.39
C MET A 788 7.13 -16.26 -49.29
N THR A 789 7.43 -16.95 -48.20
CA THR A 789 6.73 -18.18 -47.83
C THR A 789 5.70 -17.86 -46.76
N VAL A 790 4.45 -18.28 -46.97
CA VAL A 790 3.36 -18.09 -46.01
C VAL A 790 2.93 -19.47 -45.54
N PHE A 791 2.84 -19.66 -44.22
CA PHE A 791 2.28 -20.87 -43.64
C PHE A 791 1.36 -20.55 -42.47
N ASP A 792 0.38 -21.41 -42.28
CA ASP A 792 -0.64 -21.32 -41.24
C ASP A 792 -0.12 -22.00 -39.97
N HIS A 793 -0.07 -21.26 -38.87
CA HIS A 793 0.38 -21.78 -37.58
C HIS A 793 -0.58 -21.40 -36.45
N VAL A 794 -0.90 -22.34 -35.56
CA VAL A 794 -1.62 -22.01 -34.32
C VAL A 794 -0.67 -21.24 -33.41
N LYS A 795 -0.82 -19.92 -33.35
CA LYS A 795 0.01 -19.02 -32.53
C LYS A 795 -0.74 -18.50 -31.29
N VAL A 796 -2.07 -18.62 -31.26
CA VAL A 796 -2.92 -18.26 -30.10
C VAL A 796 -3.76 -19.47 -29.67
N PHE A 797 -3.79 -19.80 -28.38
CA PHE A 797 -4.63 -20.88 -27.85
C PHE A 797 -5.01 -20.66 -26.38
N ARG A 798 -6.04 -21.35 -25.89
CA ARG A 798 -6.50 -21.23 -24.50
C ARG A 798 -5.44 -21.79 -23.54
N ASN A 799 -5.29 -21.14 -22.38
CA ASN A 799 -4.40 -21.60 -21.33
C ASN A 799 -5.03 -22.76 -20.54
N LEU A 800 -5.01 -23.96 -21.12
CA LEU A 800 -5.52 -25.18 -20.51
C LEU A 800 -4.36 -26.11 -20.13
N PRO A 801 -4.42 -26.80 -18.98
CA PRO A 801 -3.41 -27.79 -18.59
C PRO A 801 -3.13 -28.87 -19.64
N GLU A 802 -4.15 -29.23 -20.43
CA GLU A 802 -4.14 -30.29 -21.44
C GLU A 802 -3.50 -29.85 -22.77
N LEU A 803 -3.38 -28.55 -23.03
CA LEU A 803 -2.79 -28.00 -24.25
C LEU A 803 -1.28 -27.81 -24.07
N ARG A 804 -0.51 -28.79 -24.52
CA ARG A 804 0.97 -28.80 -24.47
C ARG A 804 1.55 -29.10 -25.84
N PHE A 805 2.69 -28.46 -26.14
CA PHE A 805 3.46 -28.74 -27.34
C PHE A 805 3.99 -30.17 -27.33
N GLU A 806 3.88 -30.83 -28.48
CA GLU A 806 4.41 -32.17 -28.74
C GLU A 806 5.43 -32.12 -29.88
N HIS A 807 6.31 -33.13 -29.92
CA HIS A 807 7.43 -33.28 -30.86
C HIS A 807 8.65 -32.41 -30.51
N ARG A 808 9.83 -33.05 -30.45
CA ARG A 808 11.08 -32.40 -29.98
C ARG A 808 11.59 -31.29 -30.89
N ILE A 809 11.30 -31.39 -32.19
CA ILE A 809 11.63 -30.46 -33.27
C ILE A 809 10.37 -30.38 -34.14
N HIS A 810 10.03 -29.18 -34.65
CA HIS A 810 8.74 -28.91 -35.27
C HIS A 810 7.58 -29.15 -34.31
N GLU A 811 7.71 -28.59 -33.12
CA GLU A 811 6.75 -28.71 -32.04
C GLU A 811 5.36 -28.22 -32.48
N GLN A 812 4.33 -29.01 -32.17
CA GLN A 812 2.95 -28.74 -32.58
C GLN A 812 2.03 -28.74 -31.37
N ILE A 813 1.16 -27.74 -31.30
CA ILE A 813 0.06 -27.67 -30.31
C ILE A 813 -1.23 -28.30 -30.86
N LEU A 814 -1.35 -28.47 -32.18
CA LEU A 814 -2.54 -28.97 -32.86
C LEU A 814 -2.96 -30.40 -32.45
N PRO A 815 -2.04 -31.36 -32.22
CA PRO A 815 -2.41 -32.68 -31.71
C PRO A 815 -3.16 -32.61 -30.36
N ALA A 816 -2.73 -31.72 -29.46
CA ALA A 816 -3.38 -31.50 -28.17
C ALA A 816 -4.78 -30.88 -28.34
N ILE A 817 -4.92 -29.90 -29.23
CA ILE A 817 -6.22 -29.28 -29.55
C ILE A 817 -7.20 -30.31 -30.11
N ARG A 818 -6.76 -31.17 -31.04
CA ARG A 818 -7.61 -32.21 -31.64
C ARG A 818 -8.07 -33.26 -30.62
N ARG A 819 -7.25 -33.59 -29.63
CA ARG A 819 -7.65 -34.51 -28.54
C ARG A 819 -8.77 -33.94 -27.67
N LEU A 820 -8.88 -32.62 -27.56
CA LEU A 820 -9.96 -31.94 -26.84
C LEU A 820 -11.21 -31.70 -27.70
N GLY A 821 -11.22 -32.18 -28.95
CA GLY A 821 -12.35 -32.00 -29.87
C GLY A 821 -12.35 -30.70 -30.66
N GLY A 822 -11.22 -29.95 -30.66
CA GLY A 822 -11.05 -28.81 -31.55
C GLY A 822 -10.82 -29.25 -33.00
N ASN A 823 -11.47 -28.55 -33.95
CA ASN A 823 -11.36 -28.81 -35.39
C ASN A 823 -10.03 -28.36 -35.98
#